data_AF-A0AB38N5H8-F1
#
_entry.id   AF-A0AB38N5H8-F1
#
_cell.length_a   1.000
_cell.length_b   1.000
_cell.length_c   1.000
_cell.angle_alpha   90.00
_cell.angle_beta   90.00
_cell.angle_gamma   90.00
#
_symmetry.space_group_name_H-M   'P 1'
#
loop_
_entity.id
_entity.type
_entity.pdbx_description
1 polymer ?
#
loop_
_entity_poly.entity_id
_entity_poly.type
_entity_poly.pdbx_seq_one_letter_code
_entity_poly.pdbx_strand_id
1 'polypeptide(L)'
;MPRGKTHSDTPISSDTLHNENCFAYLQIIYNKIPASLLKQLKPLLAERLHLLAGVYNKDTAYGLLYKDFLEYIEKHLNELIIDPLNALYREEKNARKKQGENNPSSSQSSHGMMLEAFEKSPEALMRQIHEMEEFILCIYSNDSHLLPKTYQHIEHTISTHRPSDSKKLEKKISSHLKDRGPVINQGVTPATMGSLVGRFTSTYSSNFKPQHTTSLATIRHFDYKGPDDPIEYRFGTQGQRHKEIARVSPLFNVWLDVQRIRRIRSKQPVVVSHIYFNLLGLHRDDIEGIKEVDLTCVLHDLELNHPNIAVITLPADKGIMADDQYRYTEPEYALRGVIEEFVNIACENDKAYSTIQDFHISDKIRRLVFTKDGIYSKRIEENIIRNLLNESFKQLNIKSLDISPAECQAAWFHFNKSVLPEYLITQLKPQGINFTCKDAIDRGGVASAYYNLIKSFKTDTPMSREKFEENLHAAAAMVKGRGLNHQLNLIWNAIDAYVNANYEDIVSNPRKYWLIQWRDLNCPHERVSGLLARRIAESIRELQTLKLSAEQLPIRFNNREGIINKGIAILDNIKIQADMGFSGQRLLLETVSDTLSLIKSPSQDKIERYETLANDLTVNYPRLYILGGLLKSFLGSLLFALTLGYAERPMASGWATFRTGLNALNRDSQTQVMKTLASDMSQTVALKEELQKLEENSKPHAEIGHLSSSTLIIES
;
A
#
# COMPACT_ATOMS: atom_id res chain seq x y z
N MET A 1 17.34 -20.86 -22.26
CA MET A 1 16.98 -19.82 -23.23
C MET A 1 17.02 -18.48 -22.52
N PRO A 2 17.65 -17.43 -23.06
CA PRO A 2 17.66 -16.13 -22.42
C PRO A 2 16.23 -15.59 -22.39
N ARG A 3 15.74 -15.17 -21.22
CA ARG A 3 14.47 -14.44 -21.11
C ARG A 3 14.59 -13.22 -22.03
N GLY A 4 13.78 -13.19 -23.10
CA GLY A 4 13.66 -12.03 -23.95
C GLY A 4 13.33 -10.82 -23.08
N LYS A 5 13.88 -9.64 -23.44
CA LYS A 5 13.53 -8.36 -22.83
C LYS A 5 12.02 -8.30 -22.59
N THR A 6 11.61 -8.42 -21.34
CA THR A 6 10.22 -8.17 -20.97
C THR A 6 9.91 -6.72 -21.34
N HIS A 7 8.68 -6.42 -21.75
CA HIS A 7 8.21 -5.09 -22.18
C HIS A 7 8.45 -3.93 -21.16
N SER A 8 9.10 -4.17 -20.03
CA SER A 8 9.28 -3.29 -18.86
C SER A 8 10.41 -2.26 -18.94
N ASP A 9 11.31 -2.32 -19.94
CA ASP A 9 12.48 -1.40 -19.98
C ASP A 9 12.21 -0.08 -20.71
N THR A 10 11.07 0.04 -21.41
CA THR A 10 10.72 1.28 -22.11
C THR A 10 10.02 2.22 -21.15
N PRO A 11 10.58 3.40 -20.82
CA PRO A 11 9.96 4.30 -19.86
C PRO A 11 8.60 4.80 -20.37
N ILE A 12 7.54 4.56 -19.60
CA ILE A 12 6.21 5.16 -19.82
C ILE A 12 6.11 6.48 -19.06
N SER A 13 5.50 7.51 -19.64
CA SER A 13 5.21 8.75 -18.93
C SER A 13 4.05 8.57 -17.94
N SER A 14 4.02 9.38 -16.88
CA SER A 14 2.93 9.38 -15.93
C SER A 14 1.61 9.79 -16.58
N ASP A 15 1.64 10.68 -17.58
CA ASP A 15 0.46 11.07 -18.36
C ASP A 15 -0.09 9.91 -19.21
N THR A 16 0.76 9.18 -19.94
CA THR A 16 0.31 8.01 -20.74
C THR A 16 -0.25 6.92 -19.82
N LEU A 17 0.44 6.62 -18.72
CA LEU A 17 -0.03 5.63 -17.75
C LEU A 17 -1.37 6.06 -17.11
N HIS A 18 -1.53 7.34 -16.80
CA HIS A 18 -2.81 7.86 -16.30
C HIS A 18 -3.91 7.75 -17.35
N ASN A 19 -3.60 8.01 -18.61
CA ASN A 19 -4.55 7.88 -19.72
C ASN A 19 -5.04 6.44 -19.90
N GLU A 20 -4.14 5.46 -19.83
CA GLU A 20 -4.46 4.02 -19.88
C GLU A 20 -5.32 3.60 -18.69
N ASN A 21 -4.97 4.07 -17.49
CA ASN A 21 -5.75 3.78 -16.29
C ASN A 21 -7.16 4.39 -16.35
N CYS A 22 -7.29 5.62 -16.86
CA CYS A 22 -8.58 6.27 -17.07
C CYS A 22 -9.43 5.53 -18.10
N PHE A 23 -8.85 5.06 -19.20
CA PHE A 23 -9.54 4.22 -20.17
C PHE A 23 -10.08 2.93 -19.51
N ALA A 24 -9.22 2.19 -18.80
CA ALA A 24 -9.62 0.95 -18.13
C ALA A 24 -10.72 1.17 -17.08
N TYR A 25 -10.62 2.24 -16.28
CA TYR A 25 -11.65 2.61 -15.32
C TYR A 25 -12.98 2.92 -16.02
N LEU A 26 -12.95 3.82 -17.02
CA LEU A 26 -14.13 4.30 -17.73
C LEU A 26 -14.80 3.20 -18.55
N GLN A 27 -14.05 2.24 -19.08
CA GLN A 27 -14.59 1.11 -19.82
C GLN A 27 -15.53 0.26 -18.94
N ILE A 28 -15.15 0.02 -17.68
CA ILE A 28 -16.04 -0.66 -16.71
C ILE A 28 -17.28 0.17 -16.45
N ILE A 29 -17.13 1.49 -16.25
CA ILE A 29 -18.27 2.38 -16.04
C ILE A 29 -19.22 2.33 -17.24
N TYR A 30 -18.70 2.52 -18.46
CA TYR A 30 -19.46 2.55 -19.70
C TYR A 30 -20.32 1.30 -19.89
N ASN A 31 -19.75 0.12 -19.60
CA ASN A 31 -20.47 -1.16 -19.67
C ASN A 31 -21.58 -1.31 -18.62
N LYS A 32 -21.66 -0.41 -17.65
CA LYS A 32 -22.68 -0.38 -16.60
C LYS A 32 -23.63 0.80 -16.72
N ILE A 33 -23.37 1.80 -17.56
CA ILE A 33 -24.28 2.94 -17.74
C ILE A 33 -25.62 2.43 -18.31
N PRO A 34 -26.76 2.68 -17.64
CA PRO A 34 -28.07 2.34 -18.19
C PRO A 34 -28.32 3.07 -19.51
N ALA A 35 -28.89 2.40 -20.51
CA ALA A 35 -29.14 3.00 -21.82
C ALA A 35 -30.03 4.26 -21.74
N SER A 36 -30.96 4.30 -20.77
CA SER A 36 -31.80 5.46 -20.47
C SER A 36 -30.99 6.65 -19.95
N LEU A 37 -29.96 6.41 -19.15
CA LEU A 37 -29.05 7.44 -18.64
C LEU A 37 -28.13 7.95 -19.76
N LEU A 38 -27.58 7.04 -20.58
CA LEU A 38 -26.67 7.41 -21.68
C LEU A 38 -27.32 8.41 -22.65
N LYS A 39 -28.63 8.23 -22.94
CA LYS A 39 -29.42 9.14 -23.79
C LYS A 39 -29.65 10.52 -23.19
N GLN A 40 -29.56 10.66 -21.87
CA GLN A 40 -29.75 11.93 -21.15
C GLN A 40 -28.45 12.70 -20.95
N LEU A 41 -27.29 12.08 -21.22
CA LEU A 41 -26.01 12.78 -21.18
C LEU A 41 -25.94 13.81 -22.31
N LYS A 42 -25.15 14.87 -22.08
CA LYS A 42 -24.83 15.86 -23.11
C LYS A 42 -24.30 15.15 -24.36
N PRO A 43 -24.78 15.46 -25.59
CA PRO A 43 -24.42 14.70 -26.80
C PRO A 43 -22.92 14.49 -27.00
N LEU A 44 -22.11 15.56 -26.82
CA LEU A 44 -20.66 15.48 -26.94
C LEU A 44 -20.00 14.57 -25.88
N LEU A 45 -20.55 14.52 -24.66
CA LEU A 45 -20.05 13.62 -23.62
C LEU A 45 -20.41 12.16 -23.95
N ALA A 46 -21.64 11.91 -24.40
CA ALA A 46 -22.07 10.59 -24.83
C ALA A 46 -21.23 10.07 -26.02
N GLU A 47 -20.98 10.92 -27.03
CA GLU A 47 -20.13 10.61 -28.17
C GLU A 47 -18.71 10.22 -27.75
N ARG A 48 -18.10 10.99 -26.84
CA ARG A 48 -16.77 10.66 -26.31
C ARG A 48 -16.76 9.38 -25.46
N LEU A 49 -17.83 9.10 -24.72
CA LEU A 49 -17.97 7.84 -23.98
C LEU A 49 -18.10 6.63 -24.92
N HIS A 50 -18.73 6.78 -26.10
CA HIS A 50 -18.80 5.71 -27.08
C HIS A 50 -17.42 5.24 -27.60
N LEU A 51 -16.37 6.07 -27.49
CA LEU A 51 -14.99 5.67 -27.78
C LEU A 51 -14.49 4.52 -26.87
N LEU A 52 -15.13 4.30 -25.71
CA LEU A 52 -14.78 3.26 -24.75
C LEU A 52 -15.24 1.86 -25.19
N ALA A 53 -16.11 1.77 -26.20
CA ALA A 53 -16.50 0.50 -26.83
C ALA A 53 -15.35 -0.10 -27.68
N GLY A 54 -14.38 0.71 -28.07
CA GLY A 54 -13.23 0.28 -28.86
C GLY A 54 -12.02 -0.17 -28.02
N VAL A 55 -10.88 -0.31 -28.70
CA VAL A 55 -9.57 -0.52 -28.05
C VAL A 55 -8.96 0.81 -27.62
N TYR A 56 -8.04 0.77 -26.65
CA TYR A 56 -7.34 1.96 -26.16
C TYR A 56 -6.66 2.73 -27.31
N ASN A 57 -6.92 4.04 -27.38
CA ASN A 57 -6.28 4.95 -28.31
C ASN A 57 -5.45 6.01 -27.58
N LYS A 58 -4.13 5.98 -27.75
CA LYS A 58 -3.18 6.90 -27.12
C LYS A 58 -3.42 8.39 -27.43
N ASP A 59 -4.05 8.70 -28.55
CA ASP A 59 -4.30 10.09 -28.98
C ASP A 59 -5.61 10.65 -28.40
N THR A 60 -6.38 9.81 -27.68
CA THR A 60 -7.59 10.22 -26.96
C THR A 60 -7.26 10.56 -25.51
N ALA A 61 -7.66 11.76 -25.06
CA ALA A 61 -7.47 12.21 -23.68
C ALA A 61 -8.55 11.65 -22.74
N TYR A 62 -8.39 10.39 -22.34
CA TYR A 62 -9.31 9.71 -21.42
C TYR A 62 -9.25 10.28 -20.00
N GLY A 63 -8.13 10.86 -19.57
CA GLY A 63 -8.05 11.58 -18.28
C GLY A 63 -8.96 12.81 -18.25
N LEU A 64 -9.04 13.55 -19.36
CA LEU A 64 -10.02 14.64 -19.50
C LEU A 64 -11.45 14.11 -19.58
N LEU A 65 -11.69 13.01 -20.30
CA LEU A 65 -13.02 12.38 -20.36
C LEU A 65 -13.49 11.93 -18.97
N TYR A 66 -12.59 11.37 -18.17
CA TYR A 66 -12.87 10.94 -16.80
C TYR A 66 -13.31 12.11 -15.92
N LYS A 67 -12.54 13.20 -15.95
CA LYS A 67 -12.86 14.42 -15.22
C LYS A 67 -14.21 14.99 -15.67
N ASP A 68 -14.39 15.18 -16.97
CA ASP A 68 -15.62 15.74 -17.54
C ASP A 68 -16.85 14.91 -17.18
N PHE A 69 -16.72 13.58 -17.22
CA PHE A 69 -17.78 12.64 -16.84
C PHE A 69 -18.19 12.81 -15.38
N LEU A 70 -17.24 12.77 -14.44
CA LEU A 70 -17.55 12.88 -13.02
C LEU A 70 -18.08 14.26 -12.63
N GLU A 71 -17.51 15.33 -13.21
CA GLU A 71 -18.00 16.69 -12.99
C GLU A 71 -19.44 16.85 -13.50
N TYR A 72 -19.76 16.29 -14.68
CA TYR A 72 -21.11 16.33 -15.24
C TYR A 72 -22.12 15.53 -14.40
N ILE A 73 -21.77 14.29 -14.05
CA ILE A 73 -22.64 13.43 -13.24
C ILE A 73 -22.90 14.03 -11.86
N GLU A 74 -21.88 14.56 -11.17
CA GLU A 74 -22.09 15.18 -9.85
C GLU A 74 -22.90 16.48 -9.96
N LYS A 75 -22.71 17.29 -11.02
CA LYS A 75 -23.46 18.53 -11.25
C LYS A 75 -24.94 18.28 -11.50
N HIS A 76 -25.27 17.20 -12.22
CA HIS A 76 -26.64 16.84 -12.62
C HIS A 76 -27.17 15.63 -11.84
N LEU A 77 -26.64 15.38 -10.64
CA LEU A 77 -26.90 14.16 -9.86
C LEU A 77 -28.38 13.93 -9.56
N ASN A 78 -29.12 15.00 -9.26
CA ASN A 78 -30.55 14.90 -8.98
C ASN A 78 -31.33 14.43 -10.21
N GLU A 79 -31.17 15.16 -11.32
CA GLU A 79 -31.88 14.94 -12.59
C GLU A 79 -31.56 13.58 -13.20
N LEU A 80 -30.29 13.15 -13.14
CA LEU A 80 -29.81 11.96 -13.84
C LEU A 80 -29.89 10.68 -13.02
N ILE A 81 -29.81 10.77 -11.69
CA ILE A 81 -29.66 9.58 -10.82
C ILE A 81 -30.71 9.56 -9.71
N ILE A 82 -30.76 10.57 -8.84
CA ILE A 82 -31.57 10.50 -7.61
C ILE A 82 -33.07 10.49 -7.93
N ASP A 83 -33.54 11.43 -8.76
CA ASP A 83 -34.96 11.54 -9.08
C ASP A 83 -35.46 10.35 -9.92
N PRO A 84 -34.75 9.91 -10.98
CA PRO A 84 -35.11 8.71 -11.72
C PRO A 84 -35.13 7.45 -10.85
N LEU A 85 -34.12 7.24 -10.01
CA LEU A 85 -34.05 6.05 -9.16
C LEU A 85 -35.18 6.05 -8.11
N ASN A 86 -35.47 7.20 -7.50
CA ASN A 86 -36.60 7.33 -6.58
C ASN A 86 -37.96 7.12 -7.26
N ALA A 87 -38.11 7.55 -8.52
CA ALA A 87 -39.31 7.27 -9.30
C ALA A 87 -39.47 5.76 -9.54
N LEU A 88 -38.40 5.08 -9.97
CA LEU A 88 -38.40 3.63 -10.15
C LEU A 88 -38.76 2.89 -8.86
N TYR A 89 -38.20 3.28 -7.70
CA TYR A 89 -38.56 2.68 -6.41
C TYR A 89 -40.03 2.85 -6.05
N ARG A 90 -40.64 4.01 -6.34
CA ARG A 90 -42.08 4.24 -6.09
C ARG A 90 -42.95 3.41 -7.02
N GLU A 91 -42.60 3.36 -8.30
CA GLU A 91 -43.35 2.62 -9.32
C GLU A 91 -43.31 1.12 -9.04
N GLU A 92 -42.14 0.57 -8.71
CA GLU A 92 -41.95 -0.84 -8.38
C GLU A 92 -42.80 -1.25 -7.17
N LYS A 93 -42.79 -0.43 -6.11
CA LYS A 93 -43.62 -0.65 -4.92
C LYS A 93 -45.11 -0.63 -5.25
N ASN A 94 -45.55 0.27 -6.12
CA ASN A 94 -46.95 0.37 -6.54
C ASN A 94 -47.35 -0.82 -7.43
N ALA A 95 -46.47 -1.27 -8.33
CA ALA A 95 -46.71 -2.42 -9.20
C ALA A 95 -46.89 -3.71 -8.38
N ARG A 96 -46.04 -3.95 -7.36
CA ARG A 96 -46.19 -5.10 -6.46
C ARG A 96 -47.50 -5.11 -5.67
N LYS A 97 -47.95 -3.93 -5.21
CA LYS A 97 -49.25 -3.82 -4.50
C LYS A 97 -50.41 -4.21 -5.40
N LYS A 98 -50.44 -3.68 -6.63
CA LYS A 98 -51.47 -4.00 -7.63
C LYS A 98 -51.47 -5.47 -8.04
N GLN A 99 -50.31 -6.11 -8.10
CA GLN A 99 -50.20 -7.54 -8.38
C GLN A 99 -50.73 -8.41 -7.23
N GLY A 100 -50.65 -7.92 -5.98
CA GLY A 100 -51.24 -8.58 -4.81
C GLY A 100 -52.75 -8.38 -4.64
N GLU A 101 -53.35 -7.40 -5.34
CA GLU A 101 -54.76 -7.00 -5.18
C GLU A 101 -55.69 -7.48 -6.33
N ASN A 102 -55.14 -7.95 -7.46
CA ASN A 102 -55.94 -8.28 -8.65
C ASN A 102 -56.12 -9.79 -8.91
N ASN A 103 -57.38 -10.25 -8.86
CA ASN A 103 -57.89 -11.39 -9.64
C ASN A 103 -58.06 -10.95 -11.12
N PRO A 104 -57.78 -11.81 -12.11
CA PRO A 104 -57.73 -11.38 -13.50
C PRO A 104 -59.14 -11.20 -14.07
N SER A 105 -59.58 -9.95 -14.26
CA SER A 105 -60.73 -9.66 -15.12
C SER A 105 -60.25 -9.20 -16.51
N SER A 106 -60.78 -9.91 -17.51
CA SER A 106 -60.62 -9.78 -18.94
C SER A 106 -60.59 -8.36 -19.53
N SER A 107 -59.76 -8.15 -20.55
CA SER A 107 -60.18 -7.96 -21.96
C SER A 107 -59.30 -6.95 -22.72
N GLN A 108 -58.97 -7.33 -23.96
CA GLN A 108 -58.51 -6.52 -25.10
C GLN A 108 -57.61 -5.31 -24.80
N SER A 109 -56.28 -5.53 -24.80
CA SER A 109 -55.29 -4.45 -24.86
C SER A 109 -54.62 -4.38 -26.23
N SER A 110 -54.42 -3.16 -26.73
CA SER A 110 -53.67 -2.88 -27.96
C SER A 110 -52.18 -3.21 -27.77
N HIS A 111 -51.45 -3.43 -28.88
CA HIS A 111 -50.02 -3.79 -28.81
C HIS A 111 -49.17 -2.76 -28.01
N GLY A 112 -49.49 -1.46 -28.11
CA GLY A 112 -48.85 -0.41 -27.33
C GLY A 112 -49.15 -0.49 -25.82
N MET A 113 -50.39 -0.82 -25.44
CA MET A 113 -50.75 -1.03 -24.02
C MET A 113 -50.12 -2.30 -23.44
N MET A 114 -49.93 -3.36 -24.24
CA MET A 114 -49.17 -4.53 -23.81
C MET A 114 -47.69 -4.22 -23.58
N LEU A 115 -47.07 -3.42 -24.46
CA LEU A 115 -45.67 -3.01 -24.30
C LEU A 115 -45.48 -2.17 -23.04
N GLU A 116 -46.34 -1.18 -22.82
CA GLU A 116 -46.29 -0.33 -21.64
C GLU A 116 -46.56 -1.12 -20.34
N ALA A 117 -47.50 -2.07 -20.37
CA ALA A 117 -47.74 -2.97 -19.24
C ALA A 117 -46.55 -3.90 -18.96
N PHE A 118 -45.83 -4.34 -20.00
CA PHE A 118 -44.62 -5.15 -19.86
C PHE A 118 -43.44 -4.34 -19.31
N GLU A 119 -43.23 -3.13 -19.80
CA GLU A 119 -42.18 -2.20 -19.32
C GLU A 119 -42.43 -1.75 -17.87
N LYS A 120 -43.70 -1.68 -17.44
CA LYS A 120 -44.12 -1.37 -16.07
C LYS A 120 -44.36 -2.61 -15.21
N SER A 121 -43.99 -3.81 -15.69
CA SER A 121 -44.03 -5.02 -14.87
C SER A 121 -43.05 -4.89 -13.69
N PRO A 122 -43.36 -5.48 -12.52
CA PRO A 122 -42.44 -5.50 -11.38
C PRO A 122 -41.05 -6.02 -11.75
N GLU A 123 -40.96 -7.02 -12.63
CA GLU A 123 -39.71 -7.61 -13.09
C GLU A 123 -38.90 -6.63 -13.96
N ALA A 124 -39.53 -5.92 -14.90
CA ALA A 124 -38.87 -4.93 -15.74
C ALA A 124 -38.39 -3.71 -14.92
N LEU A 125 -39.21 -3.23 -13.98
CA LEU A 125 -38.83 -2.14 -13.06
C LEU A 125 -37.67 -2.55 -12.16
N MET A 126 -37.70 -3.77 -11.61
CA MET A 126 -36.59 -4.32 -10.82
C MET A 126 -35.30 -4.44 -11.60
N ARG A 127 -35.36 -4.79 -12.89
CA ARG A 127 -34.19 -4.80 -13.77
C ARG A 127 -33.61 -3.40 -13.95
N GLN A 128 -34.44 -2.40 -14.25
CA GLN A 128 -33.99 -1.01 -14.40
C GLN A 128 -33.38 -0.46 -13.11
N ILE A 129 -34.00 -0.76 -11.97
CA ILE A 129 -33.45 -0.43 -10.64
C ILE A 129 -32.07 -1.07 -10.48
N HIS A 130 -31.95 -2.36 -10.76
CA HIS A 130 -30.69 -3.09 -10.60
C HIS A 130 -29.60 -2.50 -11.51
N GLU A 131 -29.90 -2.21 -12.78
CA GLU A 131 -28.95 -1.59 -13.72
C GLU A 131 -28.45 -0.23 -13.19
N MET A 132 -29.35 0.62 -12.66
CA MET A 132 -28.98 1.91 -12.07
C MET A 132 -28.15 1.75 -10.77
N GLU A 133 -28.53 0.81 -9.91
CA GLU A 133 -27.79 0.53 -8.66
C GLU A 133 -26.38 0.00 -8.96
N GLU A 134 -26.23 -0.93 -9.91
CA GLU A 134 -24.93 -1.46 -10.32
C GLU A 134 -24.04 -0.39 -10.94
N PHE A 135 -24.61 0.54 -11.71
CA PHE A 135 -23.89 1.72 -12.19
C PHE A 135 -23.36 2.60 -11.05
N ILE A 136 -24.21 2.93 -10.07
CA ILE A 136 -23.80 3.76 -8.93
C ILE A 136 -22.70 3.06 -8.12
N LEU A 137 -22.86 1.75 -7.88
CA LEU A 137 -21.90 0.96 -7.12
C LEU A 137 -20.54 0.89 -7.83
N CYS A 138 -20.53 0.68 -9.15
CA CYS A 138 -19.30 0.50 -9.91
C CYS A 138 -18.41 1.75 -10.00
N ILE A 139 -18.92 2.95 -9.67
CA ILE A 139 -18.11 4.17 -9.52
C ILE A 139 -17.03 3.97 -8.46
N TYR A 140 -17.36 3.29 -7.36
CA TYR A 140 -16.44 3.05 -6.25
C TYR A 140 -15.89 1.62 -6.23
N SER A 141 -16.70 0.62 -6.63
CA SER A 141 -16.31 -0.79 -6.73
C SER A 141 -15.72 -1.16 -8.09
N ASN A 142 -14.88 -0.28 -8.66
CA ASN A 142 -14.34 -0.45 -10.00
C ASN A 142 -13.18 -1.47 -10.02
N ASP A 143 -13.42 -2.67 -10.56
CA ASP A 143 -12.42 -3.73 -10.60
C ASP A 143 -11.58 -3.74 -11.89
N SER A 144 -10.91 -2.63 -12.17
CA SER A 144 -10.07 -2.45 -13.38
C SER A 144 -8.64 -2.97 -13.23
N HIS A 145 -8.28 -3.50 -12.06
CA HIS A 145 -6.93 -3.94 -11.68
C HIS A 145 -5.85 -2.87 -11.96
N LEU A 146 -6.14 -1.60 -11.66
CA LEU A 146 -5.23 -0.48 -11.96
C LEU A 146 -3.91 -0.57 -11.20
N LEU A 147 -3.94 -1.03 -9.94
CA LEU A 147 -2.75 -1.09 -9.09
C LEU A 147 -1.74 -2.15 -9.58
N PRO A 148 -2.13 -3.41 -9.86
CA PRO A 148 -1.22 -4.38 -10.47
C PRO A 148 -0.63 -3.90 -11.81
N LYS A 149 -1.46 -3.34 -12.70
CA LYS A 149 -0.99 -2.81 -13.99
C LYS A 149 0.01 -1.67 -13.82
N THR A 150 -0.29 -0.73 -12.92
CA THR A 150 0.63 0.36 -12.57
C THR A 150 1.93 -0.17 -11.98
N TYR A 151 1.86 -1.19 -11.11
CA TYR A 151 3.04 -1.80 -10.50
C TYR A 151 3.96 -2.43 -11.53
N GLN A 152 3.44 -3.12 -12.54
CA GLN A 152 4.25 -3.71 -13.62
C GLN A 152 5.17 -2.69 -14.32
N HIS A 153 4.76 -1.42 -14.41
CA HIS A 153 5.60 -0.36 -15.00
C HIS A 153 6.70 0.16 -14.06
N ILE A 154 6.59 -0.03 -12.75
CA ILE A 154 7.55 0.48 -11.76
C ILE A 154 8.29 -0.63 -11.00
N GLU A 155 7.88 -1.89 -11.19
CA GLU A 155 8.40 -3.06 -10.49
C GLU A 155 9.92 -3.16 -10.61
N HIS A 156 10.46 -3.07 -11.83
CA HIS A 156 11.91 -3.12 -12.04
C HIS A 156 12.64 -1.99 -11.30
N THR A 157 12.07 -0.77 -11.27
CA THR A 157 12.66 0.37 -10.55
C THR A 157 12.69 0.13 -9.04
N ILE A 158 11.67 -0.55 -8.51
CA ILE A 158 11.55 -0.88 -7.09
C ILE A 158 12.49 -2.05 -6.73
N SER A 159 12.45 -3.15 -7.48
CA SER A 159 13.20 -4.38 -7.19
C SER A 159 14.71 -4.17 -7.30
N THR A 160 15.15 -3.26 -8.17
CA THR A 160 16.57 -2.88 -8.33
C THR A 160 16.98 -1.70 -7.46
N HIS A 161 16.08 -1.13 -6.64
CA HIS A 161 16.45 -0.06 -5.73
C HIS A 161 17.41 -0.57 -4.65
N ARG A 162 18.49 0.17 -4.44
CA ARG A 162 19.54 -0.12 -3.49
C ARG A 162 19.61 1.00 -2.44
N PRO A 163 19.90 0.67 -1.17
CA PRO A 163 20.08 1.67 -0.12
C PRO A 163 21.14 2.73 -0.45
N SER A 164 22.18 2.33 -1.18
CA SER A 164 23.30 3.18 -1.60
C SER A 164 22.97 4.14 -2.73
N ASP A 165 21.80 4.02 -3.35
CA ASP A 165 21.40 4.87 -4.45
C ASP A 165 21.38 6.37 -4.08
N SER A 166 21.89 7.20 -4.99
CA SER A 166 21.93 8.66 -4.81
C SER A 166 20.53 9.31 -4.71
N LYS A 167 19.51 8.65 -5.27
CA LYS A 167 18.11 9.08 -5.22
C LYS A 167 17.30 8.10 -4.39
N LYS A 168 16.49 8.63 -3.47
CA LYS A 168 15.41 7.87 -2.80
C LYS A 168 14.46 7.26 -3.83
N LEU A 169 13.85 6.12 -3.50
CA LEU A 169 12.90 5.40 -4.35
C LEU A 169 11.79 6.31 -4.91
N GLU A 170 11.24 7.21 -4.09
CA GLU A 170 10.26 8.23 -4.51
C GLU A 170 10.71 8.96 -5.80
N LYS A 171 11.94 9.48 -5.78
CA LYS A 171 12.53 10.27 -6.87
C LYS A 171 12.97 9.38 -8.03
N LYS A 172 13.35 8.12 -7.79
CA LYS A 172 13.66 7.16 -8.85
C LYS A 172 12.42 6.84 -9.68
N ILE A 173 11.32 6.48 -9.02
CA ILE A 173 10.03 6.25 -9.69
C ILE A 173 9.58 7.52 -10.43
N SER A 174 9.69 8.69 -9.81
CA SER A 174 9.35 9.96 -10.48
C SER A 174 10.24 10.27 -11.70
N SER A 175 11.52 9.90 -11.66
CA SER A 175 12.40 10.04 -12.81
C SER A 175 12.05 9.05 -13.93
N HIS A 176 11.64 7.83 -13.57
CA HIS A 176 11.21 6.78 -14.50
C HIS A 176 9.92 7.18 -15.23
N LEU A 177 8.91 7.66 -14.47
CA LEU A 177 7.60 8.06 -14.97
C LEU A 177 7.54 9.51 -15.48
N LYS A 178 8.68 10.19 -15.63
CA LYS A 178 8.69 11.61 -16.00
C LYS A 178 7.97 11.82 -17.34
N ASP A 179 7.07 12.80 -17.39
CA ASP A 179 6.38 13.18 -18.63
C ASP A 179 7.40 13.66 -19.68
N ARG A 180 7.35 13.06 -20.88
CA ARG A 180 8.21 13.36 -22.03
C ARG A 180 7.33 13.56 -23.25
N GLY A 181 7.59 14.61 -24.02
CA GLY A 181 6.84 14.92 -25.23
C GLY A 181 5.53 15.67 -24.97
N PRO A 182 4.61 15.70 -25.96
CA PRO A 182 3.31 16.37 -25.84
C PRO A 182 2.46 15.78 -24.72
N VAL A 183 1.81 16.65 -23.95
CA VAL A 183 0.87 16.26 -22.89
C VAL A 183 -0.49 15.93 -23.51
N ILE A 184 -0.99 14.72 -23.25
CA ILE A 184 -2.29 14.21 -23.65
C ILE A 184 -3.37 14.85 -22.76
N ASN A 185 -3.20 14.77 -21.43
CA ASN A 185 -4.22 15.21 -20.46
C ASN A 185 -3.84 16.54 -19.80
N GLN A 186 -3.99 17.64 -20.53
CA GLN A 186 -3.60 18.97 -20.05
C GLN A 186 -4.26 19.32 -18.70
N GLY A 187 -3.43 19.64 -17.70
CA GLY A 187 -3.89 20.07 -16.37
C GLY A 187 -4.35 18.96 -15.43
N VAL A 188 -4.34 17.69 -15.85
CA VAL A 188 -4.73 16.55 -15.00
C VAL A 188 -3.69 15.42 -14.99
N THR A 189 -2.42 15.70 -15.32
CA THR A 189 -1.37 14.67 -15.27
C THR A 189 -0.92 14.37 -13.83
N PRO A 190 -0.54 13.12 -13.50
CA PRO A 190 -0.02 12.79 -12.18
C PRO A 190 1.22 13.60 -11.78
N ALA A 191 2.16 13.84 -12.71
CA ALA A 191 3.35 14.65 -12.43
C ALA A 191 2.96 16.09 -12.04
N THR A 192 1.96 16.69 -12.68
CA THR A 192 1.44 18.02 -12.33
C THR A 192 0.83 17.99 -10.93
N MET A 193 0.01 16.99 -10.63
CA MET A 193 -0.61 16.81 -9.31
C MET A 193 0.40 16.51 -8.19
N GLY A 194 1.53 15.90 -8.51
CA GLY A 194 2.64 15.60 -7.60
C GLY A 194 3.59 16.77 -7.35
N SER A 195 3.57 17.78 -8.23
CA SER A 195 4.43 18.96 -8.18
C SER A 195 4.14 19.85 -6.96
N LEU A 196 5.09 20.75 -6.64
CA LEU A 196 4.90 21.74 -5.57
C LEU A 196 3.68 22.62 -5.82
N VAL A 197 3.46 23.03 -7.08
CA VAL A 197 2.29 23.84 -7.47
C VAL A 197 1.00 23.05 -7.28
N GLY A 198 0.96 21.77 -7.71
CA GLY A 198 -0.22 20.91 -7.53
C GLY A 198 -0.55 20.63 -6.05
N ARG A 199 0.46 20.51 -5.19
CA ARG A 199 0.27 20.38 -3.73
C ARG A 199 -0.21 21.69 -3.11
N PHE A 200 0.32 22.82 -3.57
CA PHE A 200 -0.14 24.13 -3.15
C PHE A 200 -1.60 24.35 -3.55
N THR A 201 -1.98 24.09 -4.80
CA THR A 201 -3.37 24.27 -5.23
C THR A 201 -4.33 23.34 -4.48
N SER A 202 -3.99 22.06 -4.27
CA SER A 202 -4.88 21.15 -3.52
C SER A 202 -5.07 21.55 -2.05
N THR A 203 -4.07 22.22 -1.48
CA THR A 203 -4.12 22.75 -0.12
C THR A 203 -4.90 24.07 -0.09
N TYR A 204 -4.62 25.01 -0.99
CA TYR A 204 -5.12 26.37 -0.90
C TYR A 204 -6.39 26.66 -1.72
N SER A 205 -6.81 25.76 -2.62
CA SER A 205 -7.97 26.01 -3.48
C SER A 205 -9.31 26.03 -2.74
N SER A 206 -10.21 26.87 -3.26
CA SER A 206 -11.62 26.94 -2.90
C SER A 206 -12.43 25.71 -3.32
N ASN A 207 -11.89 24.93 -4.27
CA ASN A 207 -12.47 23.71 -4.76
C ASN A 207 -11.48 22.56 -4.61
N PHE A 208 -11.83 21.58 -3.81
CA PHE A 208 -11.06 20.35 -3.61
C PHE A 208 -11.99 19.15 -3.77
N LYS A 209 -11.79 18.39 -4.85
CA LYS A 209 -12.56 17.19 -5.20
C LYS A 209 -11.60 16.12 -5.73
N PRO A 210 -10.95 15.33 -4.85
CA PRO A 210 -9.84 14.46 -5.23
C PRO A 210 -10.24 13.42 -6.28
N GLN A 211 -11.47 12.89 -6.19
CA GLN A 211 -12.04 11.94 -7.15
C GLN A 211 -12.18 12.53 -8.57
N HIS A 212 -12.23 13.85 -8.76
CA HIS A 212 -12.40 14.45 -10.10
C HIS A 212 -11.07 14.67 -10.84
N THR A 213 -9.97 14.17 -10.29
CA THR A 213 -8.62 14.40 -10.82
C THR A 213 -7.92 13.07 -11.14
N THR A 214 -6.75 12.81 -10.55
CA THR A 214 -5.97 11.61 -10.84
C THR A 214 -6.27 10.43 -9.91
N SER A 215 -7.09 10.65 -8.87
CA SER A 215 -7.44 9.59 -7.90
C SER A 215 -8.59 8.73 -8.41
N LEU A 216 -8.25 7.66 -9.14
CA LEU A 216 -9.19 6.66 -9.62
C LEU A 216 -9.60 5.70 -8.49
N ALA A 217 -10.91 5.40 -8.38
CA ALA A 217 -11.39 4.39 -7.45
C ALA A 217 -11.07 2.99 -7.98
N THR A 218 -10.67 2.07 -7.11
CA THR A 218 -10.42 0.67 -7.48
C THR A 218 -10.49 -0.28 -6.29
N ILE A 219 -10.50 -1.58 -6.53
CA ILE A 219 -10.50 -2.62 -5.48
C ILE A 219 -9.08 -3.11 -5.23
N ARG A 220 -8.72 -3.34 -3.96
CA ARG A 220 -7.49 -4.04 -3.57
C ARG A 220 -7.78 -5.51 -3.36
N HIS A 221 -7.03 -6.35 -4.07
CA HIS A 221 -7.11 -7.81 -3.99
C HIS A 221 -5.99 -8.36 -3.12
N PHE A 222 -6.30 -9.36 -2.28
CA PHE A 222 -5.31 -10.02 -1.43
C PHE A 222 -5.62 -11.51 -1.34
N ASP A 223 -4.61 -12.35 -1.56
CA ASP A 223 -4.78 -13.80 -1.68
C ASP A 223 -5.22 -14.48 -0.37
N TYR A 224 -4.99 -13.84 0.78
CA TYR A 224 -5.38 -14.36 2.09
C TYR A 224 -6.87 -14.13 2.41
N LYS A 225 -7.57 -13.25 1.68
CA LYS A 225 -8.95 -12.89 1.97
C LYS A 225 -9.91 -13.98 1.47
N GLY A 226 -10.86 -14.35 2.33
CA GLY A 226 -11.97 -15.25 1.99
C GLY A 226 -13.22 -14.51 1.50
N PRO A 227 -14.28 -15.25 1.12
CA PRO A 227 -15.56 -14.66 0.69
C PRO A 227 -16.26 -13.82 1.75
N ASP A 228 -16.00 -14.08 3.04
CA ASP A 228 -16.61 -13.39 4.17
C ASP A 228 -15.79 -12.15 4.62
N ASP A 229 -14.58 -11.95 4.08
CA ASP A 229 -13.80 -10.75 4.36
C ASP A 229 -14.37 -9.53 3.61
N PRO A 230 -14.28 -8.32 4.19
CA PRO A 230 -14.75 -7.12 3.52
C PRO A 230 -13.92 -6.80 2.28
N ILE A 231 -14.63 -6.31 1.25
CA ILE A 231 -13.99 -5.72 0.07
C ILE A 231 -13.24 -4.48 0.51
N GLU A 232 -11.96 -4.38 0.13
CA GLU A 232 -11.18 -3.18 0.39
C GLU A 232 -11.15 -2.27 -0.83
N TYR A 233 -11.84 -1.14 -0.70
CA TYR A 233 -11.83 -0.11 -1.72
C TYR A 233 -10.66 0.84 -1.53
N ARG A 234 -10.11 1.30 -2.65
CA ARG A 234 -9.14 2.39 -2.72
C ARG A 234 -9.80 3.55 -3.43
N PHE A 235 -10.05 4.63 -2.71
CA PHE A 235 -10.42 5.94 -3.23
C PHE A 235 -9.99 7.03 -2.25
N GLY A 236 -9.67 8.23 -2.75
CA GLY A 236 -9.30 9.38 -1.94
C GLY A 236 -10.45 9.85 -1.03
N THR A 237 -10.20 10.87 -0.22
CA THR A 237 -11.21 11.34 0.73
C THR A 237 -12.51 11.72 0.00
N GLN A 238 -13.64 11.42 0.64
CA GLN A 238 -14.97 11.79 0.15
C GLN A 238 -15.44 13.09 0.80
N GLY A 239 -14.66 13.66 1.71
CA GLY A 239 -14.75 15.08 2.06
C GLY A 239 -14.29 15.93 0.88
N GLN A 240 -15.11 16.88 0.47
CA GLN A 240 -14.86 17.83 -0.61
C GLN A 240 -14.93 19.25 -0.07
N ARG A 241 -14.22 20.18 -0.71
CA ARG A 241 -14.54 21.62 -0.64
C ARG A 241 -15.15 22.05 -1.96
N HIS A 242 -16.32 22.67 -1.89
CA HIS A 242 -16.98 23.26 -3.05
C HIS A 242 -17.31 24.71 -2.74
N LYS A 243 -16.60 25.63 -3.41
CA LYS A 243 -16.69 27.09 -3.15
C LYS A 243 -16.43 27.42 -1.67
N GLU A 244 -15.32 26.93 -1.12
CA GLU A 244 -14.88 27.03 0.28
C GLU A 244 -15.72 26.26 1.31
N ILE A 245 -16.88 25.72 0.92
CA ILE A 245 -17.73 24.97 1.85
C ILE A 245 -17.31 23.50 1.87
N ALA A 246 -16.88 23.04 3.04
CA ALA A 246 -16.67 21.62 3.29
C ALA A 246 -18.00 20.86 3.23
N ARG A 247 -18.02 19.75 2.51
CA ARG A 247 -19.18 18.86 2.37
C ARG A 247 -18.71 17.46 2.05
N VAL A 248 -19.61 16.48 2.10
CA VAL A 248 -19.34 15.15 1.55
C VAL A 248 -19.67 15.13 0.06
N SER A 249 -18.92 14.34 -0.70
CA SER A 249 -19.22 13.96 -2.07
C SER A 249 -20.70 13.55 -2.22
N PRO A 250 -21.50 14.25 -3.03
CA PRO A 250 -22.89 13.86 -3.26
C PRO A 250 -23.01 12.45 -3.85
N LEU A 251 -22.07 12.06 -4.71
CA LEU A 251 -22.01 10.70 -5.27
C LEU A 251 -21.77 9.64 -4.20
N PHE A 252 -20.96 9.94 -3.19
CA PHE A 252 -20.72 9.01 -2.08
C PHE A 252 -21.96 8.83 -1.21
N ASN A 253 -22.76 9.89 -1.00
CA ASN A 253 -24.05 9.78 -0.30
C ASN A 253 -24.99 8.82 -1.02
N VAL A 254 -25.15 8.98 -2.34
CA VAL A 254 -26.00 8.09 -3.14
C VAL A 254 -25.48 6.65 -3.13
N TRP A 255 -24.16 6.47 -3.16
CA TRP A 255 -23.54 5.15 -3.05
C TRP A 255 -23.85 4.43 -1.72
N LEU A 256 -23.87 5.16 -0.60
CA LEU A 256 -24.28 4.63 0.70
C LEU A 256 -25.79 4.34 0.76
N ASP A 257 -26.60 5.20 0.16
CA ASP A 257 -28.06 5.02 0.08
C ASP A 257 -28.43 3.75 -0.68
N VAL A 258 -27.79 3.50 -1.83
CA VAL A 258 -28.03 2.28 -2.63
C VAL A 258 -27.74 1.02 -1.80
N GLN A 259 -26.64 0.97 -1.06
CA GLN A 259 -26.34 -0.18 -0.18
C GLN A 259 -27.40 -0.39 0.90
N ARG A 260 -27.81 0.70 1.56
CA ARG A 260 -28.84 0.68 2.59
C ARG A 260 -30.19 0.20 2.03
N ILE A 261 -30.61 0.75 0.90
CA ILE A 261 -31.89 0.44 0.26
C ILE A 261 -31.91 -1.00 -0.24
N ARG A 262 -30.82 -1.51 -0.83
CA ARG A 262 -30.70 -2.92 -1.25
C ARG A 262 -30.95 -3.87 -0.07
N ARG A 263 -30.39 -3.58 1.10
CA ARG A 263 -30.64 -4.38 2.32
C ARG A 263 -32.09 -4.34 2.77
N ILE A 264 -32.69 -3.15 2.85
CA ILE A 264 -34.09 -2.97 3.24
C ILE A 264 -35.02 -3.75 2.29
N ARG A 265 -34.80 -3.63 0.97
CA ARG A 265 -35.58 -4.32 -0.05
C ARG A 265 -35.45 -5.85 0.04
N SER A 266 -34.26 -6.33 0.40
CA SER A 266 -33.99 -7.75 0.67
C SER A 266 -34.42 -8.21 2.08
N LYS A 267 -35.15 -7.37 2.84
CA LYS A 267 -35.60 -7.63 4.21
C LYS A 267 -34.45 -7.96 5.19
N GLN A 268 -33.25 -7.48 4.89
CA GLN A 268 -32.09 -7.62 5.78
C GLN A 268 -32.03 -6.44 6.76
N PRO A 269 -31.52 -6.65 7.99
CA PRO A 269 -31.35 -5.57 8.95
C PRO A 269 -30.36 -4.51 8.42
N VAL A 270 -30.65 -3.25 8.74
CA VAL A 270 -29.71 -2.15 8.47
C VAL A 270 -28.60 -2.21 9.51
N VAL A 271 -27.45 -2.75 9.10
CA VAL A 271 -26.21 -2.74 9.88
C VAL A 271 -25.16 -1.91 9.15
N VAL A 272 -24.02 -1.64 9.79
CA VAL A 272 -22.87 -0.99 9.15
C VAL A 272 -22.47 -1.83 7.92
N SER A 273 -22.63 -1.26 6.73
CA SER A 273 -22.20 -1.87 5.47
C SER A 273 -20.76 -1.46 5.13
N HIS A 274 -20.30 -0.30 5.61
CA HIS A 274 -18.99 0.23 5.25
C HIS A 274 -18.26 0.86 6.44
N ILE A 275 -16.98 0.53 6.65
CA ILE A 275 -16.10 1.27 7.56
C ILE A 275 -15.17 2.18 6.76
N TYR A 276 -15.22 3.47 7.06
CA TYR A 276 -14.39 4.49 6.48
C TYR A 276 -13.29 4.88 7.47
N PHE A 277 -12.08 4.33 7.30
CA PHE A 277 -10.92 4.72 8.09
C PHE A 277 -10.34 6.03 7.55
N ASN A 278 -10.71 7.14 8.19
CA ASN A 278 -10.25 8.48 7.90
C ASN A 278 -8.86 8.71 8.52
N LEU A 279 -7.90 9.14 7.70
CA LEU A 279 -6.52 9.44 8.08
C LEU A 279 -6.18 10.90 7.77
N LEU A 280 -7.19 11.76 7.80
CA LEU A 280 -7.06 13.21 7.78
C LEU A 280 -6.91 13.74 9.21
N GLY A 281 -6.37 14.94 9.36
CA GLY A 281 -6.29 15.62 10.66
C GLY A 281 -7.66 15.95 11.25
N LEU A 282 -7.74 15.92 12.58
CA LEU A 282 -8.88 16.36 13.38
C LEU A 282 -8.47 17.41 14.41
N HIS A 283 -7.25 17.33 14.94
CA HIS A 283 -6.74 18.21 15.99
C HIS A 283 -5.51 18.97 15.50
N ARG A 284 -5.67 19.72 14.39
CA ARG A 284 -4.57 20.44 13.73
C ARG A 284 -4.88 21.91 13.55
N ASP A 285 -3.87 22.73 13.82
CA ASP A 285 -3.89 24.18 13.73
C ASP A 285 -3.01 24.75 12.60
N ASP A 286 -2.18 23.90 11.98
CA ASP A 286 -1.41 24.29 10.79
C ASP A 286 -2.33 24.49 9.57
N ILE A 287 -1.86 25.25 8.58
CA ILE A 287 -2.66 25.66 7.42
C ILE A 287 -3.23 24.45 6.64
N GLU A 288 -2.44 23.40 6.49
CA GLU A 288 -2.90 22.17 5.85
C GLU A 288 -3.90 21.44 6.75
N GLY A 289 -3.60 21.40 8.04
CA GLY A 289 -4.39 20.82 9.11
C GLY A 289 -5.80 21.35 9.23
N ILE A 290 -6.00 22.68 9.33
CA ILE A 290 -7.33 23.30 9.46
C ILE A 290 -8.28 22.81 8.36
N LYS A 291 -7.78 22.74 7.13
CA LYS A 291 -8.57 22.28 5.98
C LYS A 291 -8.81 20.78 5.95
N GLU A 292 -8.05 19.99 6.69
CA GLU A 292 -8.33 18.57 6.94
C GLU A 292 -9.36 18.40 8.05
N VAL A 293 -9.32 19.24 9.10
CA VAL A 293 -10.30 19.24 10.20
C VAL A 293 -11.72 19.42 9.66
N ASP A 294 -11.95 20.45 8.83
CA ASP A 294 -13.27 20.71 8.24
C ASP A 294 -13.80 19.49 7.44
N LEU A 295 -12.92 18.82 6.71
CA LEU A 295 -13.28 17.63 5.94
C LEU A 295 -13.57 16.43 6.84
N THR A 296 -12.80 16.26 7.91
CA THR A 296 -13.03 15.20 8.90
C THR A 296 -14.37 15.40 9.62
N CYS A 297 -14.71 16.63 10.01
CA CYS A 297 -15.98 16.95 10.66
C CYS A 297 -17.18 16.57 9.78
N VAL A 298 -17.22 17.04 8.52
CA VAL A 298 -18.35 16.71 7.62
C VAL A 298 -18.43 15.23 7.26
N LEU A 299 -17.31 14.50 7.32
CA LEU A 299 -17.32 13.05 7.13
C LEU A 299 -17.97 12.35 8.33
N HIS A 300 -17.67 12.75 9.57
CA HIS A 300 -18.34 12.19 10.75
C HIS A 300 -19.83 12.49 10.79
N ASP A 301 -20.25 13.67 10.30
CA ASP A 301 -21.66 14.03 10.16
C ASP A 301 -22.45 13.08 9.22
N LEU A 302 -21.77 12.27 8.39
CA LEU A 302 -22.45 11.26 7.58
C LEU A 302 -23.24 10.27 8.42
N GLU A 303 -22.76 9.92 9.61
CA GLU A 303 -23.41 8.92 10.47
C GLU A 303 -24.80 9.36 10.96
N LEU A 304 -25.09 10.66 10.92
CA LEU A 304 -26.40 11.24 11.26
C LEU A 304 -27.48 10.83 10.25
N ASN A 305 -27.10 10.75 8.96
CA ASN A 305 -28.04 10.46 7.86
C ASN A 305 -27.87 9.06 7.28
N HIS A 306 -26.71 8.43 7.50
CA HIS A 306 -26.36 7.09 7.01
C HIS A 306 -26.12 6.15 8.19
N PRO A 307 -27.13 5.37 8.63
CA PRO A 307 -26.95 4.41 9.71
C PRO A 307 -25.97 3.28 9.36
N ASN A 308 -25.72 3.05 8.07
CA ASN A 308 -24.91 1.96 7.53
C ASN A 308 -23.42 2.31 7.29
N ILE A 309 -22.93 3.48 7.74
CA ILE A 309 -21.50 3.80 7.74
C ILE A 309 -20.97 3.95 9.16
N ALA A 310 -19.70 3.58 9.34
CA ALA A 310 -18.88 3.95 10.49
C ALA A 310 -17.68 4.75 9.99
N VAL A 311 -17.51 5.99 10.44
CA VAL A 311 -16.37 6.84 10.13
C VAL A 311 -15.44 6.85 11.34
N ILE A 312 -14.20 6.41 11.13
CA ILE A 312 -13.22 6.20 12.20
C ILE A 312 -12.00 7.03 11.84
N THR A 313 -11.70 8.06 12.63
CA THR A 313 -10.49 8.87 12.44
C THR A 313 -9.34 8.29 13.25
N LEU A 314 -8.22 8.01 12.58
CA LEU A 314 -7.04 7.41 13.20
C LEU A 314 -5.77 8.22 12.91
N PRO A 315 -4.83 8.33 13.87
CA PRO A 315 -3.65 9.18 13.73
C PRO A 315 -2.72 8.66 12.64
N ALA A 316 -2.03 9.55 11.92
CA ALA A 316 -1.27 9.13 10.73
C ALA A 316 0.08 9.82 10.47
N ASP A 317 0.28 11.09 10.84
CA ASP A 317 1.49 11.85 10.44
C ASP A 317 1.91 13.01 11.37
N LYS A 318 1.20 13.25 12.47
CA LYS A 318 1.48 14.32 13.45
C LYS A 318 1.35 13.79 14.87
N GLY A 319 1.71 14.60 15.87
CA GLY A 319 1.74 14.17 17.27
C GLY A 319 2.71 13.01 17.46
N ILE A 320 2.25 11.92 18.10
CA ILE A 320 3.03 10.68 18.27
C ILE A 320 3.45 10.06 16.91
N MET A 321 2.74 10.37 15.83
CA MET A 321 3.04 9.90 14.47
C MET A 321 3.91 10.89 13.67
N ALA A 322 4.58 11.85 14.31
CA ALA A 322 5.44 12.80 13.59
C ALA A 322 6.61 12.10 12.86
N ASP A 323 7.06 12.70 11.75
CA ASP A 323 7.96 12.07 10.79
C ASP A 323 9.42 11.97 11.24
N ASP A 324 9.74 12.41 12.44
CA ASP A 324 11.06 12.39 13.04
C ASP A 324 11.18 11.45 14.24
N GLN A 325 10.07 11.02 14.86
CA GLN A 325 10.07 10.25 16.10
C GLN A 325 10.85 8.93 15.98
N TYR A 326 10.83 8.30 14.81
CA TYR A 326 11.59 7.08 14.52
C TYR A 326 13.10 7.24 14.74
N ARG A 327 13.64 8.46 14.76
CA ARG A 327 15.07 8.74 14.89
C ARG A 327 15.58 8.65 16.32
N TYR A 328 14.69 8.81 17.31
CA TYR A 328 15.06 8.88 18.71
C TYR A 328 14.89 7.50 19.36
N THR A 329 16.01 6.83 19.60
CA THR A 329 16.06 5.44 20.09
C THR A 329 16.49 5.33 21.55
N GLU A 330 16.84 6.44 22.18
CA GLU A 330 17.16 6.45 23.61
C GLU A 330 15.87 6.36 24.43
N PRO A 331 15.83 5.55 25.50
CA PRO A 331 14.68 5.50 26.39
C PRO A 331 14.41 6.86 27.06
N GLU A 332 13.21 7.38 26.90
CA GLU A 332 12.81 8.71 27.42
C GLU A 332 11.53 8.64 28.28
N TYR A 333 10.69 7.63 28.06
CA TYR A 333 9.35 7.56 28.66
C TYR A 333 9.14 6.29 29.45
N ALA A 334 8.55 6.40 30.64
CA ALA A 334 8.07 5.24 31.37
C ALA A 334 6.91 4.57 30.61
N LEU A 335 7.03 3.27 30.32
CA LEU A 335 6.07 2.47 29.54
C LEU A 335 4.65 2.62 30.07
N ARG A 336 4.47 2.61 31.40
CA ARG A 336 3.16 2.78 32.03
C ARG A 336 2.53 4.13 31.67
N GLY A 337 3.31 5.22 31.69
CA GLY A 337 2.84 6.54 31.32
C GLY A 337 2.42 6.61 29.85
N VAL A 338 3.16 5.95 28.97
CA VAL A 338 2.83 5.86 27.54
C VAL A 338 1.54 5.08 27.31
N ILE A 339 1.36 3.94 27.99
CA ILE A 339 0.11 3.17 27.89
C ILE A 339 -1.08 3.99 28.38
N GLU A 340 -0.96 4.70 29.51
CA GLU A 340 -2.04 5.58 29.99
C GLU A 340 -2.36 6.70 28.99
N GLU A 341 -1.35 7.31 28.36
CA GLU A 341 -1.58 8.32 27.33
C GLU A 341 -2.33 7.74 26.14
N PHE A 342 -1.92 6.58 25.64
CA PHE A 342 -2.59 5.90 24.53
C PHE A 342 -4.03 5.53 24.87
N VAL A 343 -4.29 5.08 26.11
CA VAL A 343 -5.65 4.82 26.60
C VAL A 343 -6.46 6.11 26.63
N ASN A 344 -5.90 7.21 27.15
CA ASN A 344 -6.59 8.49 27.25
C ASN A 344 -6.97 9.05 25.87
N ILE A 345 -6.06 8.97 24.90
CA ILE A 345 -6.33 9.34 23.50
C ILE A 345 -7.44 8.46 22.92
N ALA A 346 -7.30 7.13 23.00
CA ALA A 346 -8.25 6.21 22.37
C ALA A 346 -9.64 6.21 23.04
N CYS A 347 -9.72 6.54 24.33
CA CYS A 347 -10.98 6.70 25.06
C CYS A 347 -11.61 8.10 24.89
N GLU A 348 -10.88 9.07 24.33
CA GLU A 348 -11.31 10.46 24.19
C GLU A 348 -11.80 11.05 25.54
N ASN A 349 -10.99 10.91 26.60
CA ASN A 349 -11.42 11.16 27.99
C ASN A 349 -10.88 12.46 28.63
N ASP A 350 -10.44 13.44 27.82
CA ASP A 350 -9.85 14.73 28.22
C ASP A 350 -8.59 14.67 29.11
N LYS A 351 -8.07 13.49 29.42
CA LYS A 351 -6.85 13.31 30.25
C LYS A 351 -5.58 13.17 29.43
N ALA A 352 -5.70 13.11 28.10
CA ALA A 352 -4.55 13.02 27.22
C ALA A 352 -3.77 14.34 27.24
N TYR A 353 -2.44 14.27 27.37
CA TYR A 353 -1.60 15.47 27.37
C TYR A 353 -1.17 15.87 25.95
N SER A 354 -1.25 14.96 24.97
CA SER A 354 -0.96 15.27 23.58
C SER A 354 -2.02 16.19 22.99
N THR A 355 -1.60 17.28 22.37
CA THR A 355 -2.49 18.23 21.70
C THR A 355 -3.01 17.68 20.37
N ILE A 356 -2.12 17.11 19.56
CA ILE A 356 -2.47 16.51 18.27
C ILE A 356 -2.73 15.02 18.46
N GLN A 357 -4.00 14.68 18.68
CA GLN A 357 -4.42 13.30 18.91
C GLN A 357 -4.89 12.61 17.63
N ASP A 358 -5.55 13.33 16.71
CA ASP A 358 -6.13 12.82 15.46
C ASP A 358 -6.86 11.46 15.59
N PHE A 359 -7.64 11.29 16.66
CA PHE A 359 -8.40 10.09 16.96
C PHE A 359 -9.86 10.44 17.19
N HIS A 360 -10.79 9.73 16.54
CA HIS A 360 -12.22 9.84 16.84
C HIS A 360 -12.99 8.60 16.44
N ILE A 361 -13.86 8.15 17.34
CA ILE A 361 -14.90 7.15 17.08
C ILE A 361 -16.20 7.66 17.70
N SER A 362 -17.26 7.78 16.89
CA SER A 362 -18.54 8.30 17.38
C SER A 362 -19.12 7.46 18.51
N ASP A 363 -19.87 8.08 19.42
CA ASP A 363 -20.53 7.37 20.53
C ASP A 363 -21.46 6.24 20.06
N LYS A 364 -22.10 6.43 18.89
CA LYS A 364 -22.93 5.41 18.24
C LYS A 364 -22.09 4.16 17.93
N ILE A 365 -20.94 4.32 17.28
CA ILE A 365 -20.07 3.19 16.94
C ILE A 365 -19.41 2.61 18.19
N ARG A 366 -18.97 3.44 19.15
CA ARG A 366 -18.41 2.98 20.44
C ARG A 366 -19.36 2.03 21.15
N ARG A 367 -20.66 2.36 21.20
CA ARG A 367 -21.72 1.52 21.80
C ARG A 367 -21.98 0.22 21.06
N LEU A 368 -21.64 0.13 19.78
CA LEU A 368 -21.76 -1.11 19.00
C LEU A 368 -20.57 -2.04 19.25
N VAL A 369 -19.35 -1.48 19.28
CA VAL A 369 -18.12 -2.29 19.27
C VAL A 369 -17.58 -2.56 20.66
N PHE A 370 -17.61 -1.58 21.57
CA PHE A 370 -17.00 -1.70 22.90
C PHE A 370 -17.97 -2.23 23.95
N THR A 371 -18.56 -3.39 23.67
CA THR A 371 -19.52 -4.04 24.56
C THR A 371 -18.95 -5.33 25.14
N LYS A 372 -19.47 -5.71 26.32
CA LYS A 372 -19.26 -7.04 26.91
C LYS A 372 -20.63 -7.59 27.27
N ASP A 373 -20.93 -8.80 26.77
CA ASP A 373 -22.25 -9.44 26.94
C ASP A 373 -23.42 -8.54 26.49
N GLY A 374 -23.19 -7.74 25.44
CA GLY A 374 -24.16 -6.78 24.89
C GLY A 374 -24.29 -5.46 25.67
N ILE A 375 -23.51 -5.26 26.74
CA ILE A 375 -23.59 -4.06 27.59
C ILE A 375 -22.42 -3.12 27.30
N TYR A 376 -22.73 -1.84 27.10
CA TYR A 376 -21.77 -0.75 26.98
C TYR A 376 -21.60 0.03 28.29
N SER A 377 -20.36 0.35 28.64
CA SER A 377 -20.03 1.40 29.61
C SER A 377 -18.63 1.94 29.32
N LYS A 378 -18.33 3.18 29.73
CA LYS A 378 -16.98 3.77 29.56
C LYS A 378 -15.88 2.93 30.23
N ARG A 379 -16.19 2.23 31.33
CA ARG A 379 -15.26 1.29 31.98
C ARG A 379 -15.01 0.03 31.14
N ILE A 380 -16.03 -0.51 30.48
CA ILE A 380 -15.88 -1.66 29.57
C ILE A 380 -15.04 -1.24 28.36
N GLU A 381 -15.34 -0.08 27.78
CA GLU A 381 -14.58 0.51 26.68
C GLU A 381 -13.10 0.68 27.03
N GLU A 382 -12.79 1.33 28.15
CA GLU A 382 -11.42 1.51 28.61
C GLU A 382 -10.69 0.17 28.76
N ASN A 383 -11.34 -0.84 29.37
CA ASN A 383 -10.75 -2.17 29.53
C ASN A 383 -10.46 -2.85 28.19
N ILE A 384 -11.38 -2.75 27.22
CA ILE A 384 -11.18 -3.32 25.89
C ILE A 384 -10.02 -2.60 25.18
N ILE A 385 -10.03 -1.27 25.15
CA ILE A 385 -8.98 -0.45 24.54
C ILE A 385 -7.62 -0.76 25.16
N ARG A 386 -7.54 -0.82 26.48
CA ARG A 386 -6.32 -1.16 27.22
C ARG A 386 -5.82 -2.56 26.85
N ASN A 387 -6.71 -3.54 26.71
CA ASN A 387 -6.34 -4.88 26.27
C ASN A 387 -5.79 -4.89 24.84
N LEU A 388 -6.42 -4.15 23.92
CA LEU A 388 -5.93 -4.00 22.55
C LEU A 388 -4.56 -3.30 22.50
N LEU A 389 -4.34 -2.27 23.33
CA LEU A 389 -3.04 -1.62 23.44
C LEU A 389 -1.99 -2.55 24.00
N ASN A 390 -2.28 -3.28 25.08
CA ASN A 390 -1.37 -4.27 25.64
C ASN A 390 -1.01 -5.35 24.60
N GLU A 391 -1.97 -5.77 23.78
CA GLU A 391 -1.73 -6.70 22.68
C GLU A 391 -0.78 -6.08 21.63
N SER A 392 -0.88 -4.78 21.35
CA SER A 392 0.06 -4.07 20.46
C SER A 392 1.50 -4.13 20.99
N PHE A 393 1.72 -3.75 22.25
CA PHE A 393 3.04 -3.81 22.88
C PHE A 393 3.59 -5.24 22.94
N LYS A 394 2.71 -6.22 23.20
CA LYS A 394 3.06 -7.64 23.24
C LYS A 394 3.47 -8.18 21.86
N GLN A 395 2.73 -7.87 20.79
CA GLN A 395 3.06 -8.31 19.43
C GLN A 395 4.38 -7.71 18.91
N LEU A 396 4.78 -6.55 19.44
CA LEU A 396 6.08 -5.91 19.17
C LEU A 396 7.16 -6.24 20.21
N ASN A 397 6.86 -7.09 21.20
CA ASN A 397 7.77 -7.49 22.27
C ASN A 397 8.42 -6.30 23.03
N ILE A 398 7.71 -5.19 23.17
CA ILE A 398 8.16 -4.01 23.92
C ILE A 398 7.79 -4.22 25.39
N LYS A 399 8.80 -4.49 26.22
CA LYS A 399 8.65 -4.88 27.63
C LYS A 399 9.48 -4.03 28.61
N SER A 400 10.38 -3.21 28.10
CA SER A 400 11.24 -2.35 28.91
C SER A 400 10.41 -1.39 29.75
N LEU A 401 10.85 -1.13 30.99
CA LEU A 401 10.17 -0.18 31.88
C LEU A 401 10.20 1.24 31.31
N ASP A 402 11.29 1.59 30.62
CA ASP A 402 11.46 2.83 29.88
C ASP A 402 11.59 2.51 28.39
N ILE A 403 10.94 3.32 27.56
CA ILE A 403 10.89 3.15 26.11
C ILE A 403 11.22 4.46 25.39
N SER A 404 11.74 4.32 24.18
CA SER A 404 12.13 5.43 23.32
C SER A 404 10.94 6.03 22.55
N PRO A 405 11.06 7.26 22.03
CA PRO A 405 10.06 7.81 21.12
C PRO A 405 9.82 6.93 19.88
N ALA A 406 10.87 6.27 19.36
CA ALA A 406 10.72 5.33 18.25
C ALA A 406 9.86 4.11 18.62
N GLU A 407 10.04 3.54 19.81
CA GLU A 407 9.20 2.43 20.31
C GLU A 407 7.76 2.88 20.57
N CYS A 408 7.56 4.09 21.14
CA CYS A 408 6.24 4.69 21.31
C CYS A 408 5.51 4.81 19.96
N GLN A 409 6.19 5.38 18.96
CA GLN A 409 5.63 5.50 17.61
C GLN A 409 5.32 4.14 17.00
N ALA A 410 6.20 3.14 17.12
CA ALA A 410 5.96 1.81 16.57
C ALA A 410 4.73 1.13 17.21
N ALA A 411 4.60 1.20 18.54
CA ALA A 411 3.46 0.63 19.26
C ALA A 411 2.14 1.34 18.92
N TRP A 412 2.16 2.67 18.80
CA TRP A 412 0.99 3.45 18.41
C TRP A 412 0.60 3.22 16.95
N PHE A 413 1.59 3.12 16.06
CA PHE A 413 1.38 2.76 14.66
C PHE A 413 0.75 1.38 14.53
N HIS A 414 1.30 0.37 15.22
CA HIS A 414 0.77 -1.00 15.18
C HIS A 414 -0.67 -1.10 15.73
N PHE A 415 -0.96 -0.39 16.82
CA PHE A 415 -2.32 -0.28 17.35
C PHE A 415 -3.30 0.31 16.32
N ASN A 416 -2.97 1.48 15.76
CA ASN A 416 -3.86 2.22 14.86
C ASN A 416 -3.95 1.66 13.44
N LYS A 417 -3.00 0.83 13.01
CA LYS A 417 -2.94 0.31 11.63
C LYS A 417 -3.15 -1.20 11.55
N SER A 418 -3.22 -1.90 12.69
CA SER A 418 -3.51 -3.34 12.72
C SER A 418 -4.49 -3.71 13.81
N VAL A 419 -4.13 -3.54 15.09
CA VAL A 419 -4.90 -4.14 16.21
C VAL A 419 -6.31 -3.56 16.34
N LEU A 420 -6.45 -2.23 16.36
CA LEU A 420 -7.76 -1.59 16.46
C LEU A 420 -8.60 -1.76 15.18
N PRO A 421 -8.06 -1.53 13.95
CA PRO A 421 -8.81 -1.82 12.73
C PRO A 421 -9.34 -3.25 12.65
N GLU A 422 -8.53 -4.26 13.00
CA GLU A 422 -8.96 -5.66 13.00
C GLU A 422 -10.10 -5.90 13.99
N TYR A 423 -10.02 -5.32 15.18
CA TYR A 423 -11.08 -5.39 16.16
C TYR A 423 -12.39 -4.78 15.63
N LEU A 424 -12.32 -3.57 15.07
CA LEU A 424 -13.50 -2.87 14.54
C LEU A 424 -14.14 -3.61 13.37
N ILE A 425 -13.34 -4.13 12.44
CA ILE A 425 -13.82 -4.94 11.31
C ILE A 425 -14.51 -6.21 11.82
N THR A 426 -13.92 -6.88 12.81
CA THR A 426 -14.47 -8.10 13.40
C THR A 426 -15.81 -7.86 14.12
N GLN A 427 -15.93 -6.75 14.86
CA GLN A 427 -17.16 -6.41 15.58
C GLN A 427 -18.28 -5.96 14.65
N LEU A 428 -17.97 -5.13 13.65
CA LEU A 428 -18.98 -4.52 12.77
C LEU A 428 -19.35 -5.40 11.56
N LYS A 429 -18.46 -6.30 11.13
CA LYS A 429 -18.62 -7.18 9.97
C LYS A 429 -19.14 -6.44 8.71
N PRO A 430 -18.45 -5.38 8.27
CA PRO A 430 -18.89 -4.60 7.12
C PRO A 430 -18.76 -5.40 5.83
N GLN A 431 -19.48 -4.98 4.78
CA GLN A 431 -19.28 -5.49 3.42
C GLN A 431 -18.04 -4.85 2.77
N GLY A 432 -17.76 -3.60 3.12
CA GLY A 432 -16.69 -2.81 2.56
C GLY A 432 -15.86 -2.06 3.60
N ILE A 433 -14.59 -1.83 3.29
CA ILE A 433 -13.72 -0.93 4.05
C ILE A 433 -12.89 -0.06 3.11
N ASN A 434 -12.40 1.08 3.60
CA ASN A 434 -11.30 1.79 2.96
C ASN A 434 -10.42 2.50 3.99
N PHE A 435 -9.12 2.56 3.71
CA PHE A 435 -8.16 3.42 4.43
C PHE A 435 -7.84 4.62 3.55
N THR A 436 -8.17 5.83 4.03
CA THR A 436 -8.11 7.00 3.16
C THR A 436 -7.58 8.24 3.84
N CYS A 437 -6.70 8.92 3.11
CA CYS A 437 -6.31 10.30 3.34
C CYS A 437 -6.78 11.11 2.12
N LYS A 438 -6.22 12.31 1.86
CA LYS A 438 -6.60 13.14 0.71
C LYS A 438 -6.75 12.34 -0.60
N ASP A 439 -5.72 11.58 -0.95
CA ASP A 439 -5.68 10.80 -2.18
C ASP A 439 -5.65 9.29 -1.94
N ALA A 440 -5.67 8.79 -0.68
CA ALA A 440 -5.47 7.37 -0.36
C ALA A 440 -4.20 6.73 -0.96
N ILE A 441 -3.07 7.46 -0.92
CA ILE A 441 -1.75 6.98 -1.40
C ILE A 441 -0.72 6.87 -0.29
N ASP A 442 -0.43 7.96 0.43
CA ASP A 442 0.66 7.99 1.42
C ASP A 442 0.16 7.36 2.73
N ARG A 443 -0.49 8.15 3.59
CA ARG A 443 -1.10 7.67 4.85
C ARG A 443 -2.06 6.49 4.63
N GLY A 444 -2.97 6.61 3.66
CA GLY A 444 -3.95 5.56 3.32
C GLY A 444 -3.32 4.29 2.71
N GLY A 445 -2.34 4.44 1.82
CA GLY A 445 -1.67 3.28 1.24
C GLY A 445 -0.81 2.54 2.25
N VAL A 446 -0.13 3.27 3.14
CA VAL A 446 0.64 2.68 4.25
C VAL A 446 -0.24 1.96 5.26
N ALA A 447 -1.38 2.54 5.65
CA ALA A 447 -2.33 1.90 6.55
C ALA A 447 -2.85 0.57 5.96
N SER A 448 -3.28 0.60 4.70
CA SER A 448 -3.73 -0.58 3.95
C SER A 448 -2.62 -1.64 3.85
N ALA A 449 -1.43 -1.26 3.39
CA ALA A 449 -0.31 -2.19 3.21
C ALA A 449 0.09 -2.86 4.53
N TYR A 450 0.16 -2.10 5.62
CA TYR A 450 0.52 -2.64 6.92
C TYR A 450 -0.57 -3.53 7.53
N TYR A 451 -1.84 -3.09 7.51
CA TYR A 451 -2.97 -3.90 7.99
C TYR A 451 -2.98 -5.28 7.32
N ASN A 452 -2.92 -5.28 5.99
CA ASN A 452 -2.98 -6.50 5.20
C ASN A 452 -1.70 -7.36 5.36
N LEU A 453 -0.51 -6.74 5.52
CA LEU A 453 0.73 -7.48 5.83
C LEU A 453 0.58 -8.27 7.12
N ILE A 454 0.23 -7.60 8.23
CA ILE A 454 0.10 -8.23 9.55
C ILE A 454 -1.01 -9.27 9.55
N LYS A 455 -2.16 -9.00 8.92
CA LYS A 455 -3.26 -9.96 8.83
C LYS A 455 -2.84 -11.21 8.04
N SER A 456 -2.23 -11.04 6.87
CA SER A 456 -1.78 -12.18 6.04
C SER A 456 -0.72 -13.05 6.74
N PHE A 457 0.16 -12.46 7.56
CA PHE A 457 1.22 -13.20 8.27
C PHE A 457 0.69 -14.13 9.37
N LYS A 458 -0.59 -13.98 9.75
CA LYS A 458 -1.31 -14.87 10.68
C LYS A 458 -1.99 -16.05 9.95
N THR A 459 -1.82 -16.16 8.63
CA THR A 459 -2.43 -17.20 7.78
C THR A 459 -1.37 -18.06 7.08
N ASP A 460 -1.79 -19.14 6.44
CA ASP A 460 -0.93 -20.01 5.63
C ASP A 460 -0.51 -19.40 4.27
N THR A 461 -1.16 -18.29 3.89
CA THR A 461 -0.91 -17.54 2.65
C THR A 461 -0.40 -16.12 2.97
N PRO A 462 0.79 -15.99 3.59
CA PRO A 462 1.36 -14.69 3.90
C PRO A 462 1.63 -13.89 2.61
N MET A 463 1.43 -12.58 2.68
CA MET A 463 1.63 -11.67 1.55
C MET A 463 3.08 -11.74 1.02
N SER A 464 3.22 -11.74 -0.30
CA SER A 464 4.53 -11.67 -0.96
C SER A 464 5.12 -10.26 -0.93
N ARG A 465 6.43 -10.14 -1.18
CA ARG A 465 7.10 -8.85 -1.29
C ARG A 465 6.50 -7.98 -2.39
N GLU A 466 6.27 -8.56 -3.56
CA GLU A 466 5.73 -7.87 -4.74
C GLU A 466 4.36 -7.29 -4.42
N LYS A 467 3.51 -8.07 -3.75
CA LYS A 467 2.19 -7.59 -3.35
C LYS A 467 2.27 -6.49 -2.31
N PHE A 468 3.19 -6.57 -1.36
CA PHE A 468 3.41 -5.51 -0.38
C PHE A 468 3.90 -4.20 -1.04
N GLU A 469 4.88 -4.30 -1.94
CA GLU A 469 5.44 -3.17 -2.70
C GLU A 469 4.40 -2.56 -3.67
N GLU A 470 3.57 -3.38 -4.33
CA GLU A 470 2.40 -2.92 -5.11
C GLU A 470 1.50 -2.04 -4.24
N ASN A 471 1.16 -2.51 -3.04
CA ASN A 471 0.24 -1.80 -2.15
C ASN A 471 0.81 -0.47 -1.63
N LEU A 472 2.14 -0.39 -1.44
CA LEU A 472 2.85 0.81 -1.02
C LEU A 472 3.04 1.84 -2.14
N HIS A 473 3.43 1.39 -3.33
CA HIS A 473 3.98 2.28 -4.37
C HIS A 473 3.03 2.54 -5.54
N ALA A 474 2.22 1.56 -5.94
CA ALA A 474 1.42 1.66 -7.17
C ALA A 474 0.41 2.82 -7.13
N ALA A 475 -0.25 3.01 -6.00
CA ALA A 475 -1.23 4.09 -5.85
C ALA A 475 -0.56 5.48 -5.93
N ALA A 476 0.61 5.66 -5.32
CA ALA A 476 1.36 6.92 -5.40
C ALA A 476 1.87 7.19 -6.83
N ALA A 477 2.29 6.15 -7.54
CA ALA A 477 2.72 6.24 -8.93
C ALA A 477 1.54 6.62 -9.85
N MET A 478 0.40 5.94 -9.68
CA MET A 478 -0.84 6.20 -10.43
C MET A 478 -1.34 7.64 -10.26
N VAL A 479 -1.33 8.17 -9.03
CA VAL A 479 -1.97 9.46 -8.73
C VAL A 479 -1.03 10.66 -8.82
N LYS A 480 0.25 10.48 -8.49
CA LYS A 480 1.24 11.58 -8.37
C LYS A 480 2.51 11.36 -9.20
N GLY A 481 2.62 10.26 -9.94
CA GLY A 481 3.80 9.96 -10.75
C GLY A 481 5.08 9.80 -9.90
N ARG A 482 4.98 9.29 -8.66
CA ARG A 482 6.12 9.09 -7.75
C ARG A 482 5.93 7.88 -6.84
N GLY A 483 6.99 7.42 -6.18
CA GLY A 483 6.88 6.45 -5.10
C GLY A 483 6.29 7.03 -3.80
N LEU A 484 6.17 6.19 -2.77
CA LEU A 484 5.81 6.59 -1.41
C LEU A 484 6.81 7.63 -0.87
N ASN A 485 6.30 8.60 -0.12
CA ASN A 485 7.08 9.70 0.46
C ASN A 485 7.71 9.32 1.82
N HIS A 486 7.89 10.29 2.72
CA HIS A 486 8.44 10.10 4.07
C HIS A 486 7.69 9.05 4.93
N GLN A 487 6.43 8.73 4.61
CA GLN A 487 5.64 7.71 5.29
C GLN A 487 6.29 6.31 5.24
N LEU A 488 7.23 6.08 4.31
CA LEU A 488 8.08 4.89 4.29
C LEU A 488 8.86 4.70 5.60
N ASN A 489 9.30 5.78 6.25
CA ASN A 489 10.06 5.70 7.50
C ASN A 489 9.18 5.25 8.68
N LEU A 490 7.92 5.68 8.74
CA LEU A 490 6.98 5.31 9.80
C LEU A 490 6.64 3.83 9.73
N ILE A 491 6.26 3.34 8.54
CA ILE A 491 5.98 1.91 8.37
C ILE A 491 7.24 1.08 8.57
N TRP A 492 8.41 1.58 8.14
CA TRP A 492 9.68 0.90 8.40
C TRP A 492 9.94 0.74 9.91
N ASN A 493 9.69 1.78 10.72
CA ASN A 493 9.89 1.71 12.16
C ASN A 493 9.00 0.65 12.82
N ALA A 494 7.73 0.57 12.41
CA ALA A 494 6.81 -0.47 12.88
C ALA A 494 7.19 -1.87 12.39
N ILE A 495 7.71 -2.01 11.17
CA ILE A 495 8.21 -3.28 10.63
C ILE A 495 9.49 -3.71 11.34
N ASP A 496 10.41 -2.80 11.64
CA ASP A 496 11.63 -3.13 12.40
C ASP A 496 11.27 -3.71 13.77
N ALA A 497 10.38 -3.05 14.52
CA ALA A 497 9.87 -3.56 15.79
C ALA A 497 9.20 -4.93 15.63
N TYR A 498 8.34 -5.10 14.61
CA TYR A 498 7.64 -6.36 14.36
C TYR A 498 8.60 -7.51 14.00
N VAL A 499 9.56 -7.26 13.12
CA VAL A 499 10.57 -8.26 12.72
C VAL A 499 11.41 -8.68 13.91
N ASN A 500 11.82 -7.72 14.75
CA ASN A 500 12.59 -8.03 15.95
C ASN A 500 11.79 -8.87 16.95
N ALA A 501 10.49 -8.62 17.09
CA ALA A 501 9.61 -9.37 17.97
C ALA A 501 9.29 -10.79 17.47
N ASN A 502 9.23 -10.98 16.15
CA ASN A 502 8.78 -12.21 15.50
C ASN A 502 9.88 -12.88 14.68
N TYR A 503 11.16 -12.63 15.02
CA TYR A 503 12.31 -13.02 14.21
C TYR A 503 12.33 -14.51 13.88
N GLU A 504 12.16 -15.37 14.89
CA GLU A 504 12.24 -16.82 14.73
C GLU A 504 11.09 -17.39 13.86
N ASP A 505 9.86 -16.86 13.98
CA ASP A 505 8.74 -17.22 13.09
C ASP A 505 9.03 -16.80 11.63
N ILE A 506 9.59 -15.61 11.44
CA ILE A 506 9.91 -15.11 10.10
C ILE A 506 11.07 -15.89 9.46
N VAL A 507 12.11 -16.24 10.24
CA VAL A 507 13.25 -17.02 9.74
C VAL A 507 12.88 -18.45 9.40
N SER A 508 12.03 -19.07 10.21
CA SER A 508 11.57 -20.45 10.00
C SER A 508 10.57 -20.59 8.85
N ASN A 509 9.94 -19.49 8.41
CA ASN A 509 8.99 -19.49 7.29
C ASN A 509 9.57 -18.83 6.02
N PRO A 510 9.92 -19.61 4.98
CA PRO A 510 10.48 -19.07 3.74
C PRO A 510 9.60 -18.03 3.03
N ARG A 511 8.27 -18.09 3.20
CA ARG A 511 7.34 -17.14 2.58
C ARG A 511 7.28 -15.79 3.32
N LYS A 512 7.71 -15.73 4.58
CA LYS A 512 7.80 -14.49 5.39
C LYS A 512 9.19 -13.86 5.34
N TYR A 513 10.21 -14.66 5.06
CA TYR A 513 11.62 -14.28 5.17
C TYR A 513 12.01 -13.00 4.41
N TRP A 514 11.35 -12.71 3.27
CA TRP A 514 11.61 -11.51 2.48
C TRP A 514 11.46 -10.21 3.28
N LEU A 515 10.65 -10.20 4.35
CA LEU A 515 10.40 -9.01 5.18
C LEU A 515 11.68 -8.52 5.88
N ILE A 516 12.58 -9.44 6.28
CA ILE A 516 13.88 -9.09 6.86
C ILE A 516 14.71 -8.31 5.83
N GLN A 517 14.83 -8.83 4.61
CA GLN A 517 15.57 -8.15 3.54
C GLN A 517 14.91 -6.81 3.19
N TRP A 518 13.57 -6.76 3.12
CA TRP A 518 12.87 -5.50 2.86
C TRP A 518 13.18 -4.44 3.94
N ARG A 519 13.16 -4.81 5.22
CA ARG A 519 13.55 -3.93 6.34
C ARG A 519 14.98 -3.44 6.15
N ASP A 520 15.92 -4.33 5.89
CA ASP A 520 17.34 -3.99 5.81
C ASP A 520 17.60 -3.01 4.65
N LEU A 521 16.97 -3.23 3.49
CA LEU A 521 17.12 -2.39 2.31
C LEU A 521 16.41 -1.02 2.42
N ASN A 522 15.36 -0.93 3.22
CA ASN A 522 14.62 0.32 3.42
C ASN A 522 15.03 1.07 4.69
N CYS A 523 16.10 0.64 5.37
CA CYS A 523 16.56 1.26 6.62
C CYS A 523 16.87 2.76 6.47
N PRO A 524 16.18 3.64 7.23
CA PRO A 524 16.49 5.06 7.30
C PRO A 524 17.91 5.29 7.80
N HIS A 525 18.59 6.31 7.26
CA HIS A 525 20.00 6.57 7.54
C HIS A 525 20.31 6.65 9.05
N GLU A 526 19.42 7.27 9.82
CA GLU A 526 19.57 7.47 11.27
C GLU A 526 19.51 6.15 12.07
N ARG A 527 18.95 5.08 11.50
CA ARG A 527 18.72 3.80 12.18
C ARG A 527 19.71 2.70 11.78
N VAL A 528 20.56 2.96 10.79
CA VAL A 528 21.45 1.97 10.20
C VAL A 528 22.44 1.40 11.20
N SER A 529 23.04 2.24 12.05
CA SER A 529 24.08 1.79 12.97
C SER A 529 23.55 0.72 13.94
N GLY A 530 22.37 0.96 14.52
CA GLY A 530 21.72 0.01 15.43
C GLY A 530 21.29 -1.27 14.72
N LEU A 531 20.71 -1.16 13.52
CA LEU A 531 20.28 -2.33 12.76
C LEU A 531 21.47 -3.18 12.25
N LEU A 532 22.55 -2.55 11.80
CA LEU A 532 23.73 -3.23 11.27
C LEU A 532 24.34 -4.20 12.27
N ALA A 533 24.59 -3.74 13.51
CA ALA A 533 25.15 -4.58 14.56
C ALA A 533 24.28 -5.82 14.83
N ARG A 534 22.97 -5.62 14.91
CA ARG A 534 21.99 -6.70 15.09
C ARG A 534 22.01 -7.69 13.92
N ARG A 535 21.94 -7.20 12.68
CA ARG A 535 21.92 -8.04 11.48
C ARG A 535 23.17 -8.87 11.31
N ILE A 536 24.34 -8.35 11.67
CA ILE A 536 25.59 -9.13 11.64
C ILE A 536 25.45 -10.34 12.58
N ALA A 537 25.05 -10.11 13.83
CA ALA A 537 24.91 -11.17 14.83
C ALA A 537 23.86 -12.21 14.42
N GLU A 538 22.71 -11.76 13.94
CA GLU A 538 21.64 -12.62 13.43
C GLU A 538 22.09 -13.44 12.21
N SER A 539 22.76 -12.82 11.24
CA SER A 539 23.22 -13.48 10.02
C SER A 539 24.32 -14.52 10.29
N ILE A 540 25.25 -14.23 11.20
CA ILE A 540 26.26 -15.20 11.65
C ILE A 540 25.57 -16.41 12.28
N ARG A 541 24.58 -16.18 13.17
CA ARG A 541 23.82 -17.26 13.81
C ARG A 541 23.11 -18.13 12.78
N GLU A 542 22.42 -17.52 11.81
CA GLU A 542 21.75 -18.26 10.74
C GLU A 542 22.73 -19.10 9.90
N LEU A 543 23.88 -18.55 9.52
CA LEU A 543 24.91 -19.29 8.79
C LEU A 543 25.50 -20.45 9.61
N GLN A 544 25.66 -20.26 10.93
CA GLN A 544 26.10 -21.32 11.84
C GLN A 544 25.04 -22.42 11.98
N THR A 545 23.76 -22.08 12.11
CA THR A 545 22.66 -23.05 12.11
C THR A 545 22.61 -23.84 10.81
N LEU A 546 22.77 -23.15 9.67
CA LEU A 546 22.89 -23.83 8.39
C LEU A 546 24.07 -24.81 8.43
N LYS A 547 25.26 -24.42 8.89
CA LYS A 547 26.41 -25.32 8.99
C LYS A 547 26.08 -26.65 9.69
N LEU A 548 25.29 -26.61 10.76
CA LEU A 548 24.87 -27.78 11.54
C LEU A 548 23.73 -28.59 10.90
N SER A 549 22.84 -27.97 10.12
CA SER A 549 21.63 -28.61 9.56
C SER A 549 21.69 -28.71 8.03
N ALA A 550 22.38 -29.74 7.52
CA ALA A 550 22.65 -29.98 6.09
C ALA A 550 21.42 -30.05 5.17
N GLU A 551 20.33 -30.56 5.70
CA GLU A 551 19.12 -30.88 4.93
C GLU A 551 18.22 -29.67 4.66
N GLN A 552 18.48 -28.52 5.29
CA GLN A 552 17.61 -27.33 5.22
C GLN A 552 17.93 -26.37 4.07
N LEU A 553 18.99 -26.61 3.28
CA LEU A 553 19.29 -25.77 2.11
C LEU A 553 18.51 -26.27 0.89
N PRO A 554 17.82 -25.39 0.15
CA PRO A 554 17.11 -25.75 -1.07
C PRO A 554 18.04 -26.19 -2.20
N ILE A 555 19.36 -26.05 -2.04
CA ILE A 555 20.38 -26.42 -3.02
C ILE A 555 21.53 -27.13 -2.29
N ARG A 556 21.95 -28.28 -2.82
CA ARG A 556 23.15 -28.99 -2.35
C ARG A 556 24.39 -28.31 -2.92
N PHE A 557 25.26 -27.84 -2.03
CA PHE A 557 26.53 -27.22 -2.40
C PHE A 557 27.65 -28.27 -2.41
N ASN A 558 28.47 -28.28 -3.47
CA ASN A 558 29.65 -29.17 -3.55
C ASN A 558 30.70 -28.86 -2.45
N ASN A 559 30.84 -27.59 -2.06
CA ASN A 559 31.72 -27.15 -0.95
C ASN A 559 30.95 -26.27 0.05
N ARG A 560 29.92 -26.86 0.67
CA ARG A 560 29.02 -26.17 1.60
C ARG A 560 29.75 -25.44 2.73
N GLU A 561 30.65 -26.15 3.41
CA GLU A 561 31.37 -25.58 4.54
C GLU A 561 32.27 -24.42 4.10
N GLY A 562 32.95 -24.54 2.96
CA GLY A 562 33.73 -23.45 2.38
C GLY A 562 32.89 -22.20 2.07
N ILE A 563 31.70 -22.38 1.49
CA ILE A 563 30.77 -21.28 1.19
C ILE A 563 30.28 -20.59 2.46
N ILE A 564 29.87 -21.36 3.47
CA ILE A 564 29.41 -20.81 4.74
C ILE A 564 30.54 -20.08 5.46
N ASN A 565 31.74 -20.66 5.50
CA ASN A 565 32.91 -20.03 6.12
C ASN A 565 33.29 -18.72 5.39
N LYS A 566 33.19 -18.64 4.06
CA LYS A 566 33.36 -17.38 3.30
C LYS A 566 32.33 -16.34 3.70
N GLY A 567 31.06 -16.73 3.82
CA GLY A 567 29.98 -15.86 4.30
C GLY A 567 30.26 -15.30 5.69
N ILE A 568 30.62 -16.16 6.65
CA ILE A 568 31.00 -15.75 8.01
C ILE A 568 32.20 -14.80 8.00
N ALA A 569 33.25 -15.11 7.24
CA ALA A 569 34.42 -14.25 7.13
C ALA A 569 34.09 -12.84 6.58
N ILE A 570 33.16 -12.74 5.63
CA ILE A 570 32.66 -11.45 5.14
C ILE A 570 31.95 -10.70 6.29
N LEU A 571 31.07 -11.36 7.03
CA LEU A 571 30.33 -10.75 8.14
C LEU A 571 31.24 -10.31 9.30
N ASP A 572 32.26 -11.09 9.65
CA ASP A 572 33.25 -10.73 10.67
C ASP A 572 34.08 -9.50 10.24
N ASN A 573 34.46 -9.42 8.97
CA ASN A 573 35.13 -8.23 8.42
C ASN A 573 34.23 -6.99 8.45
N ILE A 574 32.93 -7.15 8.20
CA ILE A 574 31.95 -6.05 8.32
C ILE A 574 31.79 -5.64 9.78
N LYS A 575 31.80 -6.58 10.72
CA LYS A 575 31.75 -6.30 12.16
C LYS A 575 32.90 -5.41 12.60
N ILE A 576 34.12 -5.78 12.25
CA ILE A 576 35.33 -4.98 12.51
C ILE A 576 35.17 -3.57 11.93
N GLN A 577 34.61 -3.47 10.72
CA GLN A 577 34.35 -2.18 10.08
C GLN A 577 33.27 -1.33 10.76
N ALA A 578 32.20 -1.95 11.23
CA ALA A 578 31.13 -1.28 11.95
C ALA A 578 31.66 -0.72 13.30
N ASP A 579 32.42 -1.53 14.04
CA ASP A 579 32.98 -1.15 15.34
C ASP A 579 34.00 0.00 15.23
N MET A 580 34.68 0.13 14.10
CA MET A 580 35.61 1.23 13.81
C MET A 580 34.92 2.54 13.37
N GLY A 581 33.60 2.54 13.17
CA GLY A 581 32.81 3.74 12.83
C GLY A 581 33.08 4.31 11.42
N PHE A 582 33.31 3.45 10.43
CA PHE A 582 33.55 3.88 9.05
C PHE A 582 32.31 4.49 8.37
N SER A 583 32.54 5.32 7.36
CA SER A 583 31.48 5.77 6.45
C SER A 583 30.97 4.62 5.57
N GLY A 584 29.69 4.68 5.17
CA GLY A 584 29.07 3.70 4.28
C GLY A 584 28.32 2.56 4.99
N GLN A 585 27.86 2.74 6.22
CA GLN A 585 27.13 1.70 6.97
C GLN A 585 25.90 1.13 6.23
N ARG A 586 25.21 1.91 5.38
CA ARG A 586 24.10 1.41 4.54
C ARG A 586 24.56 0.38 3.52
N LEU A 587 25.73 0.59 2.94
CA LEU A 587 26.35 -0.35 2.01
C LEU A 587 26.81 -1.63 2.74
N LEU A 588 27.32 -1.48 3.97
CA LEU A 588 27.64 -2.62 4.83
C LEU A 588 26.39 -3.42 5.21
N LEU A 589 25.28 -2.75 5.56
CA LEU A 589 24.00 -3.40 5.86
C LEU A 589 23.44 -4.13 4.63
N GLU A 590 23.50 -3.50 3.45
CA GLU A 590 23.15 -4.17 2.18
C GLU A 590 24.01 -5.42 1.97
N THR A 591 25.32 -5.34 2.27
CA THR A 591 26.23 -6.48 2.13
C THR A 591 25.87 -7.62 3.07
N VAL A 592 25.61 -7.33 4.34
CA VAL A 592 25.15 -8.35 5.32
C VAL A 592 23.89 -9.04 4.81
N SER A 593 22.91 -8.28 4.35
CA SER A 593 21.64 -8.81 3.85
C SER A 593 21.82 -9.64 2.57
N ASP A 594 22.59 -9.14 1.60
CA ASP A 594 22.74 -9.79 0.30
C ASP A 594 23.67 -11.02 0.38
N THR A 595 24.70 -11.02 1.23
CA THR A 595 25.53 -12.22 1.50
C THR A 595 24.66 -13.38 1.99
N LEU A 596 23.79 -13.12 2.98
CA LEU A 596 22.91 -14.15 3.52
C LEU A 596 21.85 -14.60 2.51
N SER A 597 21.24 -13.66 1.79
CA SER A 597 20.24 -13.94 0.75
C SER A 597 20.80 -14.80 -0.39
N LEU A 598 22.03 -14.49 -0.83
CA LEU A 598 22.75 -15.22 -1.87
C LEU A 598 23.04 -16.66 -1.43
N ILE A 599 23.52 -16.88 -0.20
CA ILE A 599 23.82 -18.23 0.32
C ILE A 599 22.54 -19.06 0.49
N LYS A 600 21.45 -18.48 1.01
CA LYS A 600 20.19 -19.21 1.25
C LYS A 600 19.43 -19.54 -0.03
N SER A 601 19.50 -18.67 -1.04
CA SER A 601 18.66 -18.75 -2.24
C SER A 601 19.31 -18.04 -3.43
N PRO A 602 20.38 -18.62 -4.01
CA PRO A 602 21.11 -18.00 -5.11
C PRO A 602 20.25 -17.97 -6.38
N SER A 603 20.40 -16.88 -7.14
CA SER A 603 19.84 -16.68 -8.47
C SER A 603 20.77 -15.77 -9.27
N GLN A 604 20.63 -15.79 -10.59
CA GLN A 604 21.45 -14.95 -11.48
C GLN A 604 21.35 -13.46 -11.13
N ASP A 605 20.13 -12.94 -10.93
CA ASP A 605 19.91 -11.53 -10.55
C ASP A 605 20.59 -11.16 -9.22
N LYS A 606 20.58 -12.08 -8.24
CA LYS A 606 21.24 -11.86 -6.95
C LYS A 606 22.76 -11.88 -7.08
N ILE A 607 23.31 -12.73 -7.94
CA ILE A 607 24.74 -12.79 -8.22
C ILE A 607 25.20 -11.48 -8.85
N GLU A 608 24.54 -11.01 -9.90
CA GLU A 608 24.88 -9.75 -10.60
C GLU A 608 24.79 -8.54 -9.67
N ARG A 609 23.73 -8.50 -8.85
CA ARG A 609 23.59 -7.48 -7.80
C ARG A 609 24.73 -7.55 -6.78
N TYR A 610 25.10 -8.74 -6.34
CA TYR A 610 26.16 -8.95 -5.36
C TYR A 610 27.55 -8.58 -5.90
N GLU A 611 27.83 -8.86 -7.18
CA GLU A 611 29.05 -8.42 -7.86
C GLU A 611 29.12 -6.89 -7.98
N THR A 612 27.99 -6.26 -8.30
CA THR A 612 27.89 -4.78 -8.32
C THR A 612 28.17 -4.21 -6.93
N LEU A 613 27.59 -4.81 -5.89
CA LEU A 613 27.83 -4.42 -4.50
C LEU A 613 29.30 -4.58 -4.08
N ALA A 614 29.95 -5.67 -4.50
CA ALA A 614 31.39 -5.88 -4.27
C ALA A 614 32.23 -4.76 -4.92
N ASN A 615 31.86 -4.33 -6.13
CA ASN A 615 32.53 -3.22 -6.80
C ASN A 615 32.28 -1.88 -6.07
N ASP A 616 31.08 -1.62 -5.58
CA ASP A 616 30.76 -0.39 -4.82
C ASP A 616 31.51 -0.29 -3.49
N LEU A 617 31.83 -1.42 -2.85
CA LEU A 617 32.64 -1.46 -1.63
C LEU A 617 34.11 -1.13 -1.87
N THR A 618 34.57 -1.22 -3.13
CA THR A 618 35.95 -0.94 -3.50
C THR A 618 36.23 0.56 -3.36
N VAL A 619 37.21 0.94 -2.54
CA VAL A 619 37.55 2.35 -2.32
C VAL A 619 38.46 2.83 -3.45
N ASN A 620 37.85 3.34 -4.52
CA ASN A 620 38.59 4.00 -5.59
C ASN A 620 39.25 5.30 -5.06
N TYR A 621 40.58 5.38 -5.17
CA TYR A 621 41.41 6.52 -4.72
C TYR A 621 41.38 6.81 -3.20
N PRO A 622 41.95 5.91 -2.36
CA PRO A 622 41.95 6.02 -0.89
C PRO A 622 42.50 7.36 -0.36
N ARG A 623 43.48 7.94 -1.07
CA ARG A 623 44.11 9.22 -0.72
C ARG A 623 43.13 10.41 -0.78
N LEU A 624 42.14 10.39 -1.69
CA LEU A 624 41.13 11.46 -1.79
C LEU A 624 40.10 11.36 -0.66
N TYR A 625 39.76 10.15 -0.22
CA TYR A 625 38.91 9.93 0.96
C TYR A 625 39.60 10.38 2.26
N ILE A 626 40.90 10.10 2.39
CA ILE A 626 41.74 10.60 3.48
C ILE A 626 41.73 12.14 3.50
N LEU A 627 42.03 12.78 2.36
CA LEU A 627 42.12 14.24 2.26
C LEU A 627 40.75 14.92 2.48
N GLY A 628 39.69 14.39 1.87
CA GLY A 628 38.33 14.89 2.02
C GLY A 628 37.75 14.67 3.43
N GLY A 629 38.13 13.58 4.09
CA GLY A 629 37.78 13.32 5.48
C GLY A 629 38.46 14.29 6.45
N LEU A 630 39.75 14.58 6.25
CA LEU A 630 40.49 15.60 7.01
C LEU A 630 39.90 17.00 6.81
N LEU A 631 39.57 17.37 5.56
CA LEU A 631 38.93 18.66 5.25
C LEU A 631 37.55 18.80 5.90
N LYS A 632 36.70 17.77 5.83
CA LYS A 632 35.38 17.76 6.50
C LYS A 632 35.51 17.83 8.02
N SER A 633 36.48 17.10 8.58
CA SER A 633 36.74 17.12 10.02
C SER A 633 37.21 18.51 10.46
N PHE A 634 38.14 19.12 9.72
CA PHE A 634 38.62 20.48 9.97
C PHE A 634 37.51 21.54 9.86
N LEU A 635 36.67 21.47 8.81
CA LEU A 635 35.50 22.34 8.67
C LEU A 635 34.52 22.16 9.84
N GLY A 636 34.30 20.90 10.24
CA GLY A 636 33.48 20.54 11.39
C GLY A 636 34.02 21.11 12.70
N SER A 637 35.32 21.00 12.96
CA SER A 637 35.99 21.58 14.14
C SER A 637 35.91 23.11 14.17
N LEU A 638 36.08 23.77 13.01
CA LEU A 638 35.94 25.22 12.90
C LEU A 638 34.50 25.67 13.19
N LEU A 639 33.51 24.97 12.63
CA LEU A 639 32.09 25.21 12.89
C LEU A 639 31.71 24.88 14.34
N PHE A 640 32.28 23.83 14.94
CA PHE A 640 32.02 23.42 16.31
C PHE A 640 32.46 24.49 17.31
N ALA A 641 33.65 25.07 17.10
CA ALA A 641 34.17 26.18 17.89
C ALA A 641 33.32 27.46 17.71
N LEU A 642 32.85 27.73 16.50
CA LEU A 642 32.02 28.91 16.20
C LEU A 642 30.56 28.78 16.65
N THR A 643 30.04 27.56 16.80
CA THR A 643 28.62 27.29 17.12
C THR A 643 28.39 26.76 18.54
N LEU A 644 29.42 26.84 19.42
CA LEU A 644 29.33 26.38 20.82
C LEU A 644 28.80 24.94 20.95
N GLY A 645 29.26 24.03 20.08
CA GLY A 645 28.97 22.60 20.19
C GLY A 645 27.90 22.04 19.23
N TYR A 646 27.17 22.88 18.50
CA TYR A 646 26.09 22.40 17.61
C TYR A 646 26.54 21.73 16.30
N ALA A 647 27.84 21.70 15.99
CA ALA A 647 28.41 21.13 14.76
C ALA A 647 29.18 19.81 14.94
N GLU A 648 28.75 18.94 15.85
CA GLU A 648 29.38 17.63 16.12
C GLU A 648 29.26 16.65 14.91
N ARG A 649 28.13 16.71 14.18
CA ARG A 649 27.82 15.80 13.06
C ARG A 649 28.78 15.91 11.86
N PRO A 650 29.15 17.10 11.36
CA PRO A 650 30.15 17.25 10.30
C PRO A 650 31.52 16.68 10.68
N MET A 651 31.94 16.84 11.94
CA MET A 651 33.23 16.36 12.43
C MET A 651 33.26 14.82 12.47
N ALA A 652 32.24 14.19 13.05
CA ALA A 652 32.11 12.73 13.07
C ALA A 652 32.04 12.13 11.64
N SER A 653 31.32 12.78 10.73
CA SER A 653 31.27 12.39 9.31
C SER A 653 32.64 12.49 8.61
N GLY A 654 33.42 13.53 8.92
CA GLY A 654 34.78 13.70 8.41
C GLY A 654 35.72 12.60 8.88
N TRP A 655 35.72 12.29 10.18
CA TRP A 655 36.51 11.18 10.75
C TRP A 655 36.12 9.82 10.16
N ALA A 656 34.82 9.55 9.99
CA ALA A 656 34.34 8.33 9.37
C ALA A 656 34.83 8.19 7.91
N THR A 657 34.87 9.29 7.15
CA THR A 657 35.37 9.34 5.76
C THR A 657 36.90 9.13 5.70
N PHE A 658 37.66 9.73 6.62
CA PHE A 658 39.11 9.55 6.73
C PHE A 658 39.48 8.10 7.06
N ARG A 659 38.82 7.54 8.08
CA ARG A 659 39.00 6.14 8.50
C ARG A 659 38.69 5.18 7.34
N THR A 660 37.65 5.47 6.54
CA THR A 660 37.33 4.70 5.33
C THR A 660 38.49 4.67 4.32
N GLY A 661 39.19 5.77 4.10
CA GLY A 661 40.35 5.80 3.21
C GLY A 661 41.57 5.04 3.76
N LEU A 662 41.79 5.04 5.08
CA LEU A 662 42.86 4.25 5.70
C LEU A 662 42.62 2.73 5.60
N ASN A 663 41.37 2.30 5.58
CA ASN A 663 40.99 0.88 5.57
C ASN A 663 40.79 0.28 4.16
N ALA A 664 41.26 0.95 3.11
CA ALA A 664 41.03 0.53 1.73
C ALA A 664 41.54 -0.89 1.42
N LEU A 665 42.72 -1.28 1.95
CA LEU A 665 43.30 -2.60 1.74
C LEU A 665 42.44 -3.76 2.30
N ASN A 666 41.83 -3.56 3.46
CA ASN A 666 40.94 -4.57 4.06
C ASN A 666 39.62 -4.68 3.27
N ARG A 667 39.13 -3.58 2.70
CA ARG A 667 37.97 -3.59 1.79
C ARG A 667 38.29 -4.32 0.50
N ASP A 668 39.48 -4.14 -0.07
CA ASP A 668 39.91 -4.87 -1.26
C ASP A 668 39.98 -6.38 -1.00
N SER A 669 40.50 -6.80 0.16
CA SER A 669 40.49 -8.21 0.58
C SER A 669 39.07 -8.76 0.72
N GLN A 670 38.16 -8.03 1.38
CA GLN A 670 36.75 -8.42 1.50
C GLN A 670 36.07 -8.55 0.13
N THR A 671 36.26 -7.58 -0.76
CA THR A 671 35.71 -7.58 -2.12
C THR A 671 36.19 -8.81 -2.90
N GLN A 672 37.44 -9.23 -2.72
CA GLN A 672 37.93 -10.45 -3.34
C GLN A 672 37.20 -11.70 -2.84
N VAL A 673 36.98 -11.83 -1.52
CA VAL A 673 36.20 -12.93 -0.94
C VAL A 673 34.76 -12.92 -1.44
N MET A 674 34.15 -11.73 -1.58
CA MET A 674 32.81 -11.58 -2.15
C MET A 674 32.74 -12.04 -3.61
N LYS A 675 33.72 -11.66 -4.45
CA LYS A 675 33.80 -12.09 -5.86
C LYS A 675 33.99 -13.60 -5.98
N THR A 676 34.81 -14.20 -5.11
CA THR A 676 34.95 -15.66 -5.07
C THR A 676 33.64 -16.34 -4.67
N LEU A 677 32.92 -15.81 -3.66
CA LEU A 677 31.61 -16.33 -3.26
C LEU A 677 30.60 -16.24 -4.42
N ALA A 678 30.54 -15.11 -5.13
CA ALA A 678 29.68 -14.94 -6.31
C ALA A 678 29.96 -15.99 -7.39
N SER A 679 31.24 -16.25 -7.67
CA SER A 679 31.66 -17.26 -8.65
C SER A 679 31.23 -18.68 -8.25
N ASP A 680 31.42 -19.07 -6.98
CA ASP A 680 30.97 -20.37 -6.46
C ASP A 680 29.44 -20.53 -6.59
N MET A 681 28.69 -19.44 -6.35
CA MET A 681 27.23 -19.43 -6.47
C MET A 681 26.77 -19.51 -7.93
N SER A 682 27.47 -18.85 -8.85
CA SER A 682 27.20 -18.94 -10.28
C SER A 682 27.35 -20.37 -10.80
N GLN A 683 28.42 -21.07 -10.40
CA GLN A 683 28.60 -22.50 -10.73
C GLN A 683 27.46 -23.36 -10.18
N THR A 684 26.99 -23.05 -8.96
CA THR A 684 25.89 -23.76 -8.31
C THR A 684 24.57 -23.58 -9.05
N VAL A 685 24.26 -22.34 -9.50
CA VAL A 685 23.05 -22.04 -10.27
C VAL A 685 23.10 -22.72 -11.64
N ALA A 686 24.22 -22.66 -12.34
CA ALA A 686 24.40 -23.32 -13.64
C ALA A 686 24.16 -24.84 -13.56
N LEU A 687 24.74 -25.50 -12.54
CA LEU A 687 24.54 -26.94 -12.31
C LEU A 687 23.07 -27.29 -12.05
N LYS A 688 22.35 -26.47 -11.27
CA LYS A 688 20.92 -26.67 -11.01
C LYS A 688 20.09 -26.57 -12.29
N GLU A 689 20.37 -25.59 -13.14
CA GLU A 689 19.68 -25.44 -14.43
C GLU A 689 19.97 -26.61 -15.38
N GLU A 690 21.19 -27.14 -15.38
CA GLU A 690 21.55 -28.33 -16.15
C GLU A 690 20.81 -29.58 -15.65
N LEU A 691 20.77 -29.81 -14.34
CA LEU A 691 20.01 -30.92 -13.73
C LEU A 691 18.52 -30.82 -14.04
N GLN A 692 17.94 -29.63 -13.96
CA GLN A 692 16.52 -29.43 -14.28
C GLN A 692 16.23 -29.73 -15.76
N LYS A 693 17.11 -29.31 -16.68
CA LYS A 693 16.99 -29.67 -18.11
C LYS A 693 17.12 -31.17 -18.34
N LEU A 694 18.03 -31.85 -17.63
CA LEU A 694 18.18 -33.30 -17.71
C LEU A 694 16.94 -34.03 -17.18
N GLU A 695 16.35 -33.57 -16.07
CA GLU A 695 15.09 -34.10 -15.54
C GLU A 695 13.93 -33.90 -16.52
N GLU A 696 13.79 -32.70 -17.10
CA GLU A 696 12.77 -32.40 -18.12
C GLU A 696 12.94 -33.27 -19.38
N ASN A 697 14.18 -33.53 -19.80
CA ASN A 697 14.49 -34.40 -20.94
C ASN A 697 14.34 -35.90 -20.63
N SER A 698 14.35 -36.29 -19.36
CA SER A 698 14.20 -37.68 -18.91
C SER A 698 12.74 -38.08 -18.64
N LYS A 699 11.80 -37.11 -18.61
CA LYS A 699 10.37 -37.41 -18.50
C LYS A 699 9.89 -38.04 -19.82
N PRO A 700 9.32 -39.27 -19.80
CA PRO A 700 8.86 -39.92 -21.01
C PRO A 700 7.80 -39.05 -21.68
N HIS A 701 8.04 -38.68 -22.94
CA HIS A 701 7.01 -38.09 -23.79
C HIS A 701 5.93 -39.15 -23.98
N ALA A 702 4.71 -38.87 -23.51
CA ALA A 702 3.55 -39.65 -23.89
C ALA A 702 3.36 -39.46 -25.41
N GLU A 703 3.77 -40.47 -26.19
CA GLU A 703 3.44 -40.55 -27.61
C GLU A 703 1.92 -40.61 -27.74
N ILE A 704 1.30 -39.48 -28.11
CA ILE A 704 -0.03 -39.48 -28.71
C ILE A 704 0.17 -40.01 -30.13
N GLY A 705 0.16 -41.34 -30.25
CA GLY A 705 0.07 -42.01 -31.54
C GLY A 705 -1.28 -41.72 -32.19
N HIS A 706 -1.28 -40.81 -33.16
CA HIS A 706 -2.36 -40.67 -34.14
C HIS A 706 -2.42 -41.94 -35.01
N LEU A 707 -3.15 -42.96 -34.55
CA LEU A 707 -3.60 -44.05 -35.42
C LEU A 707 -4.90 -43.62 -36.11
N SER A 708 -4.73 -43.17 -37.35
CA SER A 708 -5.79 -43.09 -38.36
C SER A 708 -6.30 -44.51 -38.63
N SER A 709 -7.46 -44.87 -38.07
CA SER A 709 -8.18 -46.09 -38.44
C SER A 709 -9.02 -45.83 -39.68
N SER A 710 -8.46 -46.21 -40.83
CA SER A 710 -9.21 -46.39 -42.07
C SER A 710 -10.04 -47.67 -41.95
N THR A 711 -11.36 -47.53 -41.97
CA THR A 711 -12.33 -48.62 -42.11
C THR A 711 -12.20 -49.25 -43.50
N LEU A 712 -11.90 -50.56 -43.57
CA LEU A 712 -12.24 -51.42 -44.71
C LEU A 712 -12.44 -52.87 -44.22
N ILE A 713 -13.73 -53.20 -44.06
CA ILE A 713 -14.47 -54.45 -44.32
C ILE A 713 -13.65 -55.66 -44.82
N ILE A 714 -13.84 -56.85 -44.18
CA ILE A 714 -14.42 -58.10 -44.75
C ILE A 714 -14.25 -59.30 -43.78
N GLU A 715 -15.40 -59.95 -43.49
CA GLU A 715 -15.70 -61.37 -43.18
C GLU A 715 -14.83 -62.11 -42.14
N SER A 716 -15.40 -62.60 -41.02
CA SER A 716 -16.37 -63.70 -40.92
C SER A 716 -16.97 -63.79 -39.52
#